data_AF-A0A2E9QYI0-F1
#
_entry.id   AF-A0A2E9QYI0-F1
#
_cell.length_a   1.000
_cell.length_b   1.000
_cell.length_c   1.000
_cell.angle_alpha   90.00
_cell.angle_beta   90.00
_cell.angle_gamma   90.00
#
_symmetry.space_group_name_H-M   'P 1'
#
loop_
_entity.id
_entity.type
_entity.pdbx_description
1 polymer ?
#
loop_
_entity_poly.entity_id
_entity_poly.type
_entity_poly.pdbx_seq_one_letter_code
_entity_poly.pdbx_strand_id
1 'polypeptide(L)'
;MTQQRNRYLLTGGGTGGHVYPAIAIADELRRREEDAEFLYVAVRGKAAEKIVPKRGYPMEFVSSRGWPGAKPSLSLILFALSLGWGIVRAMMILRKFKPTVIIATGGYVSAPIMLAWVILKRLKMTEAKAFVHEQNIAPGRLNRLVGKMATRVGVSFIESCRYFPNAEWVGYPVRKEVGGKERKASREALGIPEDAKVVLAFGGSQGARTINRAMIDALPTLLKDPKVWVLHGVGRFQGADYSAEKDTQERFSKLQLTDEQRKRYRMEPYLDPIETYYAASDVGVCRAGAGTLSEVSICGLPAIIIPKANLPGDHQVMNARALGDKGAALVVYEHTKKEGNRLVDYVEGTALAEAVLETLADPKKLTEMGEFIKQFADLEALSKTAERIEQMGRGEMPPLPKVDLGSHKGLELSEMTGGGLVSYLSRNGRDSLDEKDLEYLAYRTEGYLASQAWQVRNVGVKLVGLLKLEDKLDLILHILSDPTPAPRWHRLVGGDLKQVGFIRRNAFNVLRQLNIWNDEVREAILRGLKDPYYEVRSNAGRTVSHFKEQCAADKDILALLELGITERNFEVARACLYAMTDIDDREAIYGVLKHFFLHPNWRIREAVVEGLAKLVQREVIAAETVKADIDQLLLTSTGFVPRFQIRESMLKLSSVLEQSLRQNAQEDPS
;
A
#
# COMPACT_ATOMS: atom_id res chain seq x y z
N MET A 1 3.14 27.29 49.92
CA MET A 1 2.80 25.97 49.32
C MET A 1 3.93 25.61 48.38
N THR A 2 4.78 24.67 48.75
CA THR A 2 5.83 24.14 47.85
C THR A 2 5.15 23.45 46.69
N GLN A 3 5.25 24.02 45.48
CA GLN A 3 4.76 23.39 44.25
C GLN A 3 5.35 21.98 44.19
N GLN A 4 4.49 20.95 44.15
CA GLN A 4 4.93 19.58 44.13
C GLN A 4 5.66 19.30 42.82
N ARG A 5 6.97 19.06 42.91
CA ARG A 5 7.87 18.78 41.79
C ARG A 5 7.30 17.70 40.86
N ASN A 6 7.07 18.04 39.59
CA ASN A 6 6.61 17.06 38.60
C ASN A 6 7.71 16.04 38.29
N ARG A 7 7.32 14.77 38.23
CA ARG A 7 8.20 13.65 37.86
C ARG A 7 7.66 13.00 36.59
N TYR A 8 8.38 13.16 35.48
CA TYR A 8 8.02 12.63 34.18
C TYR A 8 8.76 11.32 33.91
N LEU A 9 8.01 10.24 33.70
CA LEU A 9 8.57 8.99 33.21
C LEU A 9 8.29 8.86 31.72
N LEU A 10 9.33 8.72 30.91
CA LEU A 10 9.21 8.54 29.47
C LEU A 10 9.45 7.10 29.09
N THR A 11 8.67 6.59 28.15
CA THR A 11 8.91 5.29 27.55
C THR A 11 8.48 5.27 26.10
N GLY A 12 9.23 4.56 25.29
CA GLY A 12 9.04 4.51 23.85
C GLY A 12 10.28 3.98 23.18
N GLY A 13 10.13 3.20 22.12
CA GLY A 13 11.30 2.72 21.40
C GLY A 13 11.11 1.50 20.53
N GLY A 14 12.24 0.88 20.19
CA GLY A 14 12.39 -0.09 19.11
C GLY A 14 13.14 0.53 17.95
N THR A 15 12.65 1.68 17.47
CA THR A 15 13.27 2.50 16.40
C THR A 15 13.38 3.97 16.84
N GLY A 16 14.10 4.79 16.06
CA GLY A 16 14.22 6.24 16.33
C GLY A 16 12.88 6.98 16.32
N GLY A 17 11.92 6.52 15.51
CA GLY A 17 10.61 7.19 15.33
C GLY A 17 9.72 7.26 16.56
N HIS A 18 9.95 6.42 17.58
CA HIS A 18 9.30 6.52 18.89
C HIS A 18 10.17 7.25 19.93
N VAL A 19 11.50 7.20 19.78
CA VAL A 19 12.43 7.79 20.75
C VAL A 19 12.50 9.32 20.58
N TYR A 20 12.57 9.81 19.35
CA TYR A 20 12.71 11.24 19.09
C TYR A 20 11.51 12.08 19.54
N PRO A 21 10.25 11.67 19.31
CA PRO A 21 9.09 12.33 19.90
C PRO A 21 9.14 12.42 21.43
N ALA A 22 9.56 11.34 22.10
CA ALA A 22 9.63 11.31 23.56
C ALA A 22 10.68 12.30 24.07
N ILE A 23 11.85 12.34 23.43
CA ILE A 23 12.91 13.28 23.77
C ILE A 23 12.51 14.72 23.46
N ALA A 24 11.86 14.99 22.33
CA ALA A 24 11.37 16.32 21.97
C ALA A 24 10.45 16.87 23.07
N ILE A 25 9.48 16.05 23.50
CA ILE A 25 8.58 16.37 24.61
C ILE A 25 9.35 16.60 25.91
N ALA A 26 10.31 15.73 26.25
CA ALA A 26 11.11 15.86 27.46
C ALA A 26 11.90 17.18 27.49
N ASP A 27 12.55 17.53 26.37
CA ASP A 27 13.36 18.73 26.23
C ASP A 27 12.49 19.99 26.39
N GLU A 28 11.28 19.97 25.81
CA GLU A 28 10.36 21.09 25.95
C GLU A 28 9.79 21.22 27.37
N LEU A 29 9.45 20.11 28.03
CA LEU A 29 9.01 20.11 29.43
C LEU A 29 10.11 20.59 30.37
N ARG A 30 11.35 20.11 30.19
CA ARG A 30 12.51 20.55 30.99
C ARG A 30 12.74 22.06 30.88
N ARG A 31 12.48 22.64 29.70
CA ARG A 31 12.58 24.09 29.48
C ARG A 31 11.46 24.88 30.16
N ARG A 32 10.25 24.30 30.25
CA ARG A 32 9.10 24.93 30.91
C ARG A 32 9.12 24.79 32.42
N GLU A 33 9.64 23.67 32.90
CA GLU A 33 9.69 23.28 34.31
C GLU A 33 11.14 22.92 34.69
N GLU A 34 11.93 23.92 35.08
CA GLU A 34 13.35 23.73 35.44
C GLU A 34 13.53 22.71 36.58
N ASP A 35 12.59 22.68 37.51
CA ASP A 35 12.59 21.75 38.62
C ASP A 35 12.07 20.36 38.24
N ALA A 36 11.60 20.04 37.03
CA ALA A 36 11.05 18.71 36.77
C ALA A 36 12.11 17.57 36.84
N GLU A 37 11.74 16.40 37.38
CA GLU A 37 12.58 15.19 37.28
C GLU A 37 12.15 14.33 36.12
N PHE A 38 13.11 13.77 35.40
CA PHE A 38 12.87 12.92 34.24
C PHE A 38 13.47 11.54 34.45
N LEU A 39 12.80 10.50 34.00
CA LEU A 39 13.34 9.14 33.92
C LEU A 39 12.91 8.48 32.62
N TYR A 40 13.85 8.05 31.79
CA TYR A 40 13.55 7.28 30.59
C TYR A 40 13.63 5.79 30.87
N VAL A 41 12.61 5.02 30.50
CA VAL A 41 12.61 3.56 30.62
C VAL A 41 12.58 2.91 29.24
N ALA A 42 13.61 2.12 28.95
CA ALA A 42 13.83 1.47 27.65
C ALA A 42 14.12 -0.03 27.78
N VAL A 43 14.36 -0.68 26.64
CA VAL A 43 14.86 -2.06 26.54
C VAL A 43 16.29 -2.00 26.00
N ARG A 44 17.18 -2.81 26.56
CA ARG A 44 18.59 -2.89 26.13
C ARG A 44 18.73 -3.31 24.67
N GLY A 45 19.81 -2.87 24.01
CA GLY A 45 20.14 -3.17 22.62
C GLY A 45 19.23 -2.46 21.61
N LYS A 46 18.55 -1.38 21.99
CA LYS A 46 17.62 -0.62 21.13
C LYS A 46 18.04 0.84 21.01
N ALA A 47 17.44 1.55 20.05
CA ALA A 47 17.81 2.91 19.69
C ALA A 47 17.91 3.88 20.89
N ALA A 48 16.99 3.77 21.86
CA ALA A 48 16.96 4.60 23.05
C ALA A 48 18.27 4.55 23.87
N GLU A 49 18.91 3.38 23.99
CA GLU A 49 20.15 3.21 24.78
C GLU A 49 21.31 4.06 24.25
N LYS A 50 21.32 4.39 22.96
CA LYS A 50 22.32 5.28 22.35
C LYS A 50 21.89 6.74 22.32
N ILE A 51 20.60 7.02 22.13
CA ILE A 51 20.09 8.38 21.89
C ILE A 51 19.86 9.12 23.21
N VAL A 52 19.24 8.47 24.20
CA VAL A 52 18.77 9.14 25.43
C VAL A 52 19.91 9.60 26.34
N PRO A 53 20.98 8.80 26.59
CA PRO A 53 22.08 9.27 27.45
C PRO A 53 22.81 10.48 26.87
N LYS A 54 22.94 10.58 25.54
CA LYS A 54 23.54 11.76 24.86
C LYS A 54 22.76 13.06 25.13
N ARG A 55 21.48 12.96 25.51
CA ARG A 55 20.59 14.09 25.84
C ARG A 55 20.53 14.39 27.35
N GLY A 56 21.32 13.67 28.16
CA GLY A 56 21.42 13.92 29.60
C GLY A 56 20.17 13.52 30.40
N TYR A 57 19.43 12.50 29.95
CA TYR A 57 18.33 11.92 30.72
C TYR A 57 18.77 10.63 31.42
N PRO A 58 18.44 10.44 32.72
CA PRO A 58 18.71 9.18 33.38
C PRO A 58 17.86 8.07 32.76
N MET A 59 18.42 6.86 32.70
CA MET A 59 17.83 5.74 32.00
C MET A 59 17.77 4.48 32.87
N GLU A 60 16.62 3.83 32.86
CA GLU A 60 16.38 2.51 33.45
C GLU A 60 15.94 1.53 32.36
N PHE A 61 16.08 0.23 32.65
CA PHE A 61 15.77 -0.81 31.67
C PHE A 61 14.70 -1.78 32.13
N VAL A 62 13.89 -2.26 31.19
CA VAL A 62 12.94 -3.36 31.37
C VAL A 62 13.15 -4.42 30.29
N SER A 63 12.65 -5.63 30.56
CA SER A 63 12.65 -6.72 29.58
C SER A 63 11.39 -6.65 28.71
N SER A 64 11.55 -6.70 27.39
CA SER A 64 10.42 -6.84 26.45
C SER A 64 10.92 -7.45 25.15
N ARG A 65 10.07 -8.22 24.48
CA ARG A 65 10.33 -8.84 23.18
C ARG A 65 9.25 -8.43 22.18
N GLY A 66 9.58 -8.48 20.89
CA GLY A 66 8.57 -8.33 19.84
C GLY A 66 7.59 -9.51 19.86
N TRP A 67 6.34 -9.27 19.49
CA TRP A 67 5.32 -10.32 19.40
C TRP A 67 5.69 -11.34 18.30
N PRO A 68 5.84 -12.63 18.61
CA PRO A 68 6.30 -13.64 17.65
C PRO A 68 5.20 -14.23 16.77
N GLY A 69 3.94 -13.79 16.94
CA GLY A 69 2.77 -14.37 16.26
C GLY A 69 1.82 -15.07 17.25
N ALA A 70 0.62 -15.41 16.79
CA ALA A 70 -0.41 -16.06 17.61
C ALA A 70 -0.32 -17.60 17.63
N LYS A 71 0.64 -18.18 16.89
CA LYS A 71 0.84 -19.63 16.88
C LYS A 71 1.49 -20.06 18.20
N PRO A 72 0.99 -21.13 18.85
CA PRO A 72 1.67 -21.70 20.01
C PRO A 72 3.09 -22.09 19.64
N SER A 73 4.09 -21.48 20.29
CA SER A 73 5.50 -21.68 20.01
C SER A 73 6.36 -21.40 21.25
N LEU A 74 7.57 -21.95 21.28
CA LEU A 74 8.56 -21.61 22.31
C LEU A 74 8.84 -20.10 22.34
N SER A 75 8.84 -19.44 21.17
CA SER A 75 9.02 -17.99 21.09
C SER A 75 7.88 -17.22 21.75
N LEU A 76 6.63 -17.70 21.69
CA LEU A 76 5.48 -17.08 22.37
C LEU A 76 5.59 -17.21 23.89
N ILE A 77 6.01 -18.37 24.39
CA ILE A 77 6.28 -18.59 25.83
C ILE A 77 7.40 -17.67 26.30
N LEU A 78 8.52 -17.62 25.57
CA LEU A 78 9.66 -16.76 25.84
C LEU A 78 9.32 -15.26 25.78
N PHE A 79 8.38 -14.88 24.91
CA PHE A 79 7.82 -13.53 24.86
C PHE A 79 7.00 -13.24 26.13
N ALA A 80 6.09 -14.14 26.53
CA ALA A 80 5.23 -13.96 27.70
C ALA A 80 6.04 -13.88 29.01
N LEU A 81 7.03 -14.77 29.20
CA LEU A 81 7.93 -14.73 30.36
C LEU A 81 8.74 -13.42 30.40
N SER A 82 9.31 -13.01 29.25
CA SER A 82 10.08 -11.76 29.18
C SER A 82 9.20 -10.54 29.48
N LEU A 83 7.95 -10.52 28.99
CA LEU A 83 7.01 -9.45 29.26
C LEU A 83 6.58 -9.43 30.73
N GLY A 84 6.28 -10.60 31.32
CA GLY A 84 5.92 -10.74 32.74
C GLY A 84 7.02 -10.21 33.66
N TRP A 85 8.28 -10.61 33.42
CA TRP A 85 9.43 -10.08 34.17
C TRP A 85 9.59 -8.56 33.96
N GLY A 86 9.40 -8.10 32.71
CA GLY A 86 9.39 -6.67 32.39
C GLY A 86 8.35 -5.89 33.18
N ILE A 87 7.14 -6.43 33.35
CA ILE A 87 6.05 -5.81 34.10
C ILE A 87 6.40 -5.71 35.58
N VAL A 88 6.92 -6.78 36.20
CA VAL A 88 7.35 -6.75 37.61
C VAL A 88 8.43 -5.69 37.82
N ARG A 89 9.44 -5.63 36.94
CA ARG A 89 10.48 -4.61 37.00
C ARG A 89 9.93 -3.20 36.80
N ALA A 90 9.00 -3.03 35.85
CA ALA A 90 8.31 -1.77 35.62
C ALA A 90 7.51 -1.31 36.86
N MET A 91 6.84 -2.23 37.56
CA MET A 91 6.14 -1.89 38.82
C MET A 91 7.10 -1.37 39.88
N MET A 92 8.28 -1.98 40.03
CA MET A 92 9.31 -1.51 40.97
C MET A 92 9.80 -0.11 40.60
N ILE A 93 10.08 0.13 39.31
CA ILE A 93 10.49 1.45 38.80
C ILE A 93 9.40 2.50 39.08
N LEU A 94 8.13 2.20 38.77
CA LEU A 94 7.01 3.11 39.00
C LEU A 94 6.80 3.42 40.48
N ARG A 95 6.97 2.44 41.37
CA ARG A 95 6.85 2.65 42.83
C ARG A 95 8.04 3.41 43.43
N LYS A 96 9.24 3.23 42.88
CA LYS A 96 10.46 3.94 43.33
C LYS A 96 10.45 5.39 42.84
N PHE A 97 10.23 5.61 41.55
CA PHE A 97 10.26 6.94 40.93
C PHE A 97 8.99 7.76 41.23
N LYS A 98 7.84 7.11 41.43
CA LYS A 98 6.54 7.75 41.71
C LYS A 98 6.22 8.89 40.72
N PRO A 99 6.16 8.60 39.40
CA PRO A 99 5.92 9.63 38.40
C PRO A 99 4.57 10.32 38.60
N THR A 100 4.51 11.61 38.32
CA THR A 100 3.26 12.36 38.19
C THR A 100 2.59 12.03 36.85
N VAL A 101 3.38 12.01 35.77
CA VAL A 101 2.91 11.70 34.42
C VAL A 101 3.86 10.70 33.75
N ILE A 102 3.27 9.69 33.10
CA ILE A 102 3.95 8.75 32.22
C ILE A 102 3.68 9.16 30.78
N ILE A 103 4.73 9.37 30.00
CA ILE A 103 4.68 9.76 28.59
C ILE A 103 5.09 8.54 27.76
N ALA A 104 4.15 7.98 27.01
CA ALA A 104 4.36 6.78 26.21
C ALA A 104 4.18 7.08 24.72
N THR A 105 5.26 7.05 23.95
CA THR A 105 5.25 7.29 22.50
C THR A 105 5.15 6.00 21.67
N GLY A 106 4.92 4.86 22.31
CA GLY A 106 4.63 3.59 21.64
C GLY A 106 5.83 2.66 21.43
N GLY A 107 5.64 1.69 20.53
CA GLY A 107 6.54 0.55 20.35
C GLY A 107 6.41 -0.51 21.44
N TYR A 108 6.79 -1.76 21.14
CA TYR A 108 6.68 -2.89 22.09
C TYR A 108 7.51 -2.70 23.37
N VAL A 109 8.46 -1.75 23.34
CA VAL A 109 9.30 -1.33 24.46
C VAL A 109 8.49 -0.67 25.58
N SER A 110 7.41 0.04 25.24
CA SER A 110 6.55 0.71 26.23
C SER A 110 5.57 -0.25 26.94
N ALA A 111 5.39 -1.47 26.42
CA ALA A 111 4.38 -2.41 26.93
C ALA A 111 4.53 -2.72 28.43
N PRO A 112 5.72 -3.06 28.95
CA PRO A 112 5.85 -3.41 30.36
C PRO A 112 5.47 -2.27 31.30
N ILE A 113 5.87 -1.04 30.99
CA ILE A 113 5.59 0.16 31.79
C ILE A 113 4.10 0.50 31.77
N MET A 114 3.48 0.49 30.59
CA MET A 114 2.05 0.80 30.48
C MET A 114 1.16 -0.25 31.12
N LEU A 115 1.49 -1.54 31.00
CA LEU A 115 0.76 -2.61 31.66
C LEU A 115 0.96 -2.57 33.19
N ALA A 116 2.19 -2.33 33.66
CA ALA A 116 2.46 -2.14 35.09
C ALA A 116 1.67 -0.95 35.66
N TRP A 117 1.62 0.18 34.93
CA TRP A 117 0.82 1.34 35.32
C TRP A 117 -0.67 1.02 35.39
N VAL A 118 -1.25 0.35 34.38
CA VAL A 118 -2.67 -0.07 34.39
C VAL A 118 -2.97 -0.92 35.63
N ILE A 119 -2.12 -1.88 35.95
CA ILE A 119 -2.30 -2.77 37.12
C ILE A 119 -2.24 -1.95 38.41
N LEU A 120 -1.19 -1.13 38.59
CA LEU A 120 -1.02 -0.31 39.80
C LEU A 120 -2.15 0.72 39.95
N LYS A 121 -2.65 1.29 38.85
CA LYS A 121 -3.75 2.25 38.86
C LYS A 121 -5.05 1.60 39.30
N ARG A 122 -5.36 0.39 38.80
CA ARG A 122 -6.54 -0.40 39.22
C ARG A 122 -6.48 -0.78 40.70
N LEU A 123 -5.29 -1.11 41.20
CA LEU A 123 -5.05 -1.42 42.61
C LEU A 123 -4.98 -0.16 43.49
N LYS A 124 -5.21 1.05 42.93
CA LYS A 124 -5.09 2.34 43.63
C LYS A 124 -3.73 2.55 44.31
N MET A 125 -2.67 1.95 43.76
CA MET A 125 -1.30 2.03 44.28
C MET A 125 -0.46 3.11 43.59
N THR A 126 -1.01 3.82 42.61
CA THR A 126 -0.37 4.95 41.93
C THR A 126 -1.42 5.97 41.49
N GLU A 127 -1.08 7.24 41.64
CA GLU A 127 -1.90 8.35 41.13
C GLU A 127 -1.46 8.82 39.74
N ALA A 128 -0.33 8.30 39.24
CA ALA A 128 0.26 8.69 37.97
C ALA A 128 -0.77 8.74 36.84
N LYS A 129 -0.74 9.81 36.06
CA LYS A 129 -1.50 9.94 34.82
C LYS A 129 -0.68 9.40 33.65
N ALA A 130 -1.34 8.98 32.58
CA ALA A 130 -0.66 8.50 31.38
C ALA A 130 -1.06 9.32 30.15
N PHE A 131 -0.07 9.88 29.47
CA PHE A 131 -0.19 10.49 28.15
C PHE A 131 0.40 9.53 27.12
N VAL A 132 -0.43 9.07 26.19
CA VAL A 132 0.02 8.24 25.07
C VAL A 132 0.08 9.11 23.83
N HIS A 133 1.17 9.05 23.08
CA HIS A 133 1.26 9.71 21.77
C HIS A 133 1.26 8.67 20.65
N GLU A 134 0.32 8.79 19.72
CA GLU A 134 0.24 7.95 18.53
C GLU A 134 0.67 8.74 17.29
N GLN A 135 1.78 8.29 16.70
CA GLN A 135 2.39 8.92 15.53
C GLN A 135 1.77 8.46 14.21
N ASN A 136 1.02 7.36 14.20
CA ASN A 136 0.46 6.77 12.99
C ASN A 136 -1.06 7.02 12.91
N ILE A 137 -1.61 6.97 11.69
CA ILE A 137 -3.07 7.05 11.50
C ILE A 137 -3.76 5.83 12.15
N ALA A 138 -3.31 4.62 11.79
CA ALA A 138 -3.77 3.39 12.42
C ALA A 138 -2.92 3.09 13.66
N PRO A 139 -3.52 3.01 14.87
CA PRO A 139 -2.74 2.84 16.07
C PRO A 139 -2.14 1.44 16.18
N GLY A 140 -0.92 1.38 16.71
CA GLY A 140 -0.29 0.12 17.05
C GLY A 140 -1.14 -0.69 18.05
N ARG A 141 -1.07 -2.03 18.01
CA ARG A 141 -1.89 -2.90 18.88
C ARG A 141 -1.81 -2.53 20.36
N LEU A 142 -0.60 -2.22 20.83
CA LEU A 142 -0.39 -1.79 22.21
C LEU A 142 -1.05 -0.43 22.48
N ASN A 143 -0.74 0.59 21.66
CA ASN A 143 -1.33 1.92 21.80
C ASN A 143 -2.86 1.84 21.79
N ARG A 144 -3.46 1.07 20.87
CA ARG A 144 -4.91 0.83 20.82
C ARG A 144 -5.47 0.21 22.10
N LEU A 145 -4.71 -0.66 22.77
CA LEU A 145 -5.11 -1.27 24.04
C LEU A 145 -4.97 -0.28 25.21
N VAL A 146 -3.80 0.35 25.35
CA VAL A 146 -3.48 1.20 26.52
C VAL A 146 -4.11 2.58 26.41
N GLY A 147 -4.30 3.10 25.20
CA GLY A 147 -4.86 4.41 24.92
C GLY A 147 -6.29 4.56 25.44
N LYS A 148 -7.09 3.47 25.40
CA LYS A 148 -8.44 3.44 26.00
C LYS A 148 -8.46 3.68 27.51
N MET A 149 -7.36 3.35 28.19
CA MET A 149 -7.21 3.53 29.64
C MET A 149 -6.37 4.75 29.99
N ALA A 150 -5.61 5.29 29.03
CA ALA A 150 -4.77 6.46 29.23
C ALA A 150 -5.59 7.65 29.70
N THR A 151 -4.94 8.60 30.37
CA THR A 151 -5.61 9.85 30.78
C THR A 151 -5.90 10.72 29.56
N ARG A 152 -4.97 10.78 28.62
CA ARG A 152 -5.13 11.45 27.32
C ARG A 152 -4.33 10.74 26.26
N VAL A 153 -4.79 10.80 25.01
CA VAL A 153 -4.04 10.34 23.85
C VAL A 153 -3.80 11.52 22.91
N GLY A 154 -2.54 11.92 22.72
CA GLY A 154 -2.16 12.85 21.66
C GLY A 154 -2.01 12.11 20.34
N VAL A 155 -2.64 12.60 19.27
CA VAL A 155 -2.52 12.01 17.94
C VAL A 155 -1.88 12.97 16.96
N SER A 156 -1.05 12.46 16.06
CA SER A 156 -0.48 13.25 14.95
C SER A 156 -1.48 13.53 13.84
N PHE A 157 -2.41 12.61 13.61
CA PHE A 157 -3.43 12.70 12.57
C PHE A 157 -4.80 12.79 13.20
N ILE A 158 -5.63 13.71 12.71
CA ILE A 158 -6.97 13.96 13.24
C ILE A 158 -7.87 12.72 13.10
N GLU A 159 -7.67 11.95 12.05
CA GLU A 159 -8.36 10.69 11.75
C GLU A 159 -8.13 9.64 12.84
N SER A 160 -6.97 9.68 13.52
CA SER A 160 -6.64 8.75 14.59
C SER A 160 -7.55 8.94 15.82
N CYS A 161 -8.20 10.10 15.96
CA CYS A 161 -9.13 10.36 17.06
C CYS A 161 -10.25 9.32 17.13
N ARG A 162 -10.67 8.74 15.99
CA ARG A 162 -11.72 7.71 15.94
C ARG A 162 -11.40 6.43 16.74
N TYR A 163 -10.12 6.18 17.04
CA TYR A 163 -9.69 4.96 17.72
C TYR A 163 -9.65 5.07 19.25
N PHE A 164 -9.68 6.28 19.80
CA PHE A 164 -9.57 6.50 21.24
C PHE A 164 -10.64 7.47 21.75
N PRO A 165 -11.33 7.14 22.85
CA PRO A 165 -12.37 8.00 23.42
C PRO A 165 -11.83 9.30 24.04
N ASN A 166 -10.51 9.35 24.26
CA ASN A 166 -9.77 10.40 24.97
C ASN A 166 -8.67 11.01 24.08
N ALA A 167 -8.82 10.92 22.76
CA ALA A 167 -7.88 11.48 21.79
C ALA A 167 -8.03 12.99 21.62
N GLU A 168 -6.89 13.66 21.49
CA GLU A 168 -6.78 15.03 21.03
C GLU A 168 -5.73 15.10 19.93
N TRP A 169 -6.04 15.85 18.88
CA TRP A 169 -5.08 16.14 17.83
C TRP A 169 -4.08 17.20 18.30
N VAL A 170 -2.81 16.79 18.40
CA VAL A 170 -1.69 17.63 18.88
C VAL A 170 -0.54 17.69 17.88
N GLY A 171 -0.70 17.08 16.70
CA GLY A 171 0.36 17.00 15.69
C GLY A 171 1.50 16.04 16.06
N TYR A 172 2.57 16.07 15.27
CA TYR A 172 3.79 15.30 15.53
C TYR A 172 4.81 16.19 16.26
N PRO A 173 5.25 15.84 17.48
CA PRO A 173 6.21 16.65 18.22
C PRO A 173 7.61 16.49 17.62
N VAL A 174 7.96 17.41 16.73
CA VAL A 174 9.29 17.49 16.13
C VAL A 174 10.24 18.19 17.10
N ARG A 175 11.51 17.77 17.12
CA ARG A 175 12.53 18.38 17.97
C ARG A 175 12.89 19.79 17.47
N LYS A 176 13.18 20.71 18.40
CA LYS A 176 13.45 22.13 18.09
C LYS A 176 14.68 22.38 17.21
N GLU A 177 15.62 21.44 17.14
CA GLU A 177 16.82 21.60 16.30
C GLU A 177 16.53 21.44 14.81
N VAL A 178 15.38 20.86 14.45
CA VAL A 178 14.94 20.71 13.06
C VAL A 178 14.39 22.05 12.56
N GLY A 179 14.86 22.50 11.40
CA GLY A 179 14.46 23.77 10.76
C GLY A 179 15.25 25.00 11.21
N GLY A 180 16.13 24.89 12.21
CA GLY A 180 16.87 26.04 12.77
C GLY A 180 18.31 26.22 12.27
N LYS A 181 18.80 25.40 11.35
CA LYS A 181 20.20 25.46 10.87
C LYS A 181 20.35 26.22 9.57
N GLU A 182 21.43 27.00 9.47
CA GLU A 182 21.80 27.68 8.24
C GLU A 182 22.43 26.72 7.23
N ARG A 183 22.04 26.90 5.96
CA ARG A 183 22.51 26.07 4.85
C ARG A 183 24.02 26.16 4.62
N LYS A 184 24.56 27.38 4.62
CA LYS A 184 26.00 27.61 4.37
C LYS A 184 26.87 26.93 5.42
N ALA A 185 26.60 27.19 6.71
CA ALA A 185 27.30 26.54 7.82
C ALA A 185 27.17 25.00 7.78
N SER A 186 26.00 24.49 7.37
CA SER A 186 25.78 23.05 7.25
C SER A 186 26.57 22.41 6.10
N ARG A 187 26.71 23.11 4.96
CA ARG A 187 27.56 22.67 3.83
C ARG A 187 29.04 22.69 4.20
N GLU A 188 29.50 23.76 4.85
CA GLU A 188 30.88 23.88 5.35
C GLU A 188 31.22 22.74 6.32
N ALA A 189 30.34 22.47 7.30
CA ALA A 189 30.51 21.38 8.26
C ALA A 189 30.56 19.99 7.60
N LEU A 190 29.91 19.82 6.45
CA LEU A 190 29.93 18.58 5.68
C LEU A 190 31.03 18.54 4.60
N GLY A 191 31.76 19.63 4.37
CA GLY A 191 32.75 19.75 3.31
C GLY A 191 32.14 19.74 1.90
N ILE A 192 30.95 20.33 1.74
CA ILE A 192 30.22 20.40 0.47
C ILE A 192 30.38 21.82 -0.11
N PRO A 193 30.67 21.97 -1.42
CA PRO A 193 30.73 23.28 -2.07
C PRO A 193 29.43 24.06 -1.97
N GLU A 194 29.52 25.39 -1.87
CA GLU A 194 28.35 26.26 -1.72
C GLU A 194 27.43 26.24 -2.95
N ASP A 195 27.99 26.06 -4.16
CA ASP A 195 27.25 25.99 -5.42
C ASP A 195 26.76 24.57 -5.80
N ALA A 196 26.97 23.59 -4.91
CA ALA A 196 26.52 22.22 -5.12
C ALA A 196 24.99 22.08 -5.10
N LYS A 197 24.49 21.10 -5.86
CA LYS A 197 23.12 20.58 -5.82
C LYS A 197 23.09 19.32 -4.96
N VAL A 198 22.52 19.40 -3.77
CA VAL A 198 22.68 18.37 -2.74
C VAL A 198 21.39 17.56 -2.57
N VAL A 199 21.46 16.27 -2.89
CA VAL A 199 20.39 15.29 -2.70
C VAL A 199 20.58 14.57 -1.38
N LEU A 200 19.55 14.51 -0.54
CA LEU A 200 19.55 13.72 0.70
C LEU A 200 18.61 12.52 0.59
N ALA A 201 19.16 11.32 0.50
CA ALA A 201 18.39 10.08 0.45
C ALA A 201 18.38 9.36 1.80
N PHE A 202 17.22 8.95 2.31
CA PHE A 202 17.13 8.15 3.53
C PHE A 202 15.78 7.44 3.70
N GLY A 203 15.83 6.22 4.28
CA GLY A 203 14.63 5.42 4.59
C GLY A 203 14.17 5.47 6.05
N GLY A 204 14.69 6.42 6.84
CA GLY A 204 14.54 6.47 8.29
C GLY A 204 15.59 5.62 9.04
N SER A 205 15.47 5.51 10.37
CA SER A 205 16.54 4.94 11.23
C SER A 205 16.97 3.49 10.92
N GLN A 206 16.09 2.69 10.29
CA GLN A 206 16.39 1.32 9.88
C GLN A 206 16.79 1.23 8.40
N GLY A 207 16.64 2.31 7.63
CA GLY A 207 16.82 2.30 6.19
C GLY A 207 15.61 1.75 5.44
N ALA A 208 15.62 1.94 4.13
CA ALA A 208 14.63 1.36 3.23
C ALA A 208 15.38 0.70 2.07
N ARG A 209 15.38 -0.63 2.03
CA ARG A 209 16.11 -1.41 1.02
C ARG A 209 15.88 -0.93 -0.42
N THR A 210 14.64 -0.60 -0.76
CA THR A 210 14.25 -0.11 -2.08
C THR A 210 14.84 1.25 -2.40
N ILE A 211 14.74 2.22 -1.49
CA ILE A 211 15.39 3.53 -1.62
C ILE A 211 16.90 3.36 -1.72
N ASN A 212 17.50 2.55 -0.85
CA ASN A 212 18.94 2.37 -0.81
C ASN A 212 19.47 1.84 -2.15
N ARG A 213 18.82 0.80 -2.69
CA ARG A 213 19.20 0.19 -3.96
C ARG A 213 18.95 1.12 -5.14
N ALA A 214 17.77 1.75 -5.20
CA ALA A 214 17.43 2.69 -6.27
C ALA A 214 18.37 3.90 -6.29
N MET A 215 18.76 4.42 -5.13
CA MET A 215 19.71 5.53 -5.04
C MET A 215 21.09 5.12 -5.57
N ILE A 216 21.59 3.93 -5.24
CA ILE A 216 22.85 3.42 -5.82
C ILE A 216 22.73 3.27 -7.33
N ASP A 217 21.63 2.66 -7.80
CA ASP A 217 21.39 2.43 -9.22
C ASP A 217 21.21 3.76 -9.99
N ALA A 218 20.83 4.85 -9.32
CA ALA A 218 20.71 6.21 -9.86
C ALA A 218 22.04 6.97 -9.97
N LEU A 219 23.04 6.64 -9.15
CA LEU A 219 24.32 7.39 -9.07
C LEU A 219 25.03 7.59 -10.42
N PRO A 220 25.12 6.60 -11.32
CA PRO A 220 25.80 6.78 -12.61
C PRO A 220 25.17 7.85 -13.50
N THR A 221 23.88 8.12 -13.32
CA THR A 221 23.17 9.19 -14.04
C THR A 221 23.27 10.51 -13.29
N LEU A 222 23.01 10.52 -11.98
CA LEU A 222 23.05 11.73 -11.15
C LEU A 222 24.42 12.41 -11.15
N LEU A 223 25.49 11.62 -11.02
CA LEU A 223 26.85 12.13 -10.88
C LEU A 223 27.48 12.53 -12.23
N LYS A 224 26.74 12.50 -13.35
CA LYS A 224 27.18 13.11 -14.62
C LYS A 224 27.20 14.64 -14.51
N ASP A 225 26.25 15.23 -13.78
CA ASP A 225 26.31 16.65 -13.43
C ASP A 225 27.40 16.83 -12.35
N PRO A 226 28.47 17.61 -12.60
CA PRO A 226 29.56 17.80 -11.64
C PRO A 226 29.11 18.54 -10.37
N LYS A 227 27.97 19.24 -10.40
CA LYS A 227 27.44 19.97 -9.25
C LYS A 227 26.63 19.09 -8.30
N VAL A 228 26.23 17.89 -8.72
CA VAL A 228 25.38 17.01 -7.89
C VAL A 228 26.21 16.30 -6.82
N TRP A 229 25.73 16.38 -5.58
CA TRP A 229 26.24 15.68 -4.40
C TRP A 229 25.11 14.85 -3.79
N VAL A 230 25.42 13.64 -3.35
CA VAL A 230 24.42 12.72 -2.78
C VAL A 230 24.84 12.32 -1.38
N LEU A 231 24.04 12.70 -0.40
CA LEU A 231 24.14 12.28 1.00
C LEU A 231 23.12 11.17 1.24
N HIS A 232 23.58 10.01 1.72
CA HIS A 232 22.73 8.82 1.77
C HIS A 232 22.76 8.14 3.15
N GLY A 233 21.67 8.31 3.90
CA GLY A 233 21.41 7.63 5.16
C GLY A 233 20.85 6.23 4.95
N VAL A 234 21.72 5.22 4.86
CA VAL A 234 21.35 3.84 4.49
C VAL A 234 20.62 3.09 5.61
N GLY A 235 20.77 3.53 6.86
CA GLY A 235 20.13 2.96 8.03
C GLY A 235 20.86 1.77 8.66
N ARG A 236 20.44 1.41 9.88
CA ARG A 236 21.13 0.44 10.74
C ARG A 236 20.48 -0.95 10.80
N PHE A 237 19.60 -1.30 9.87
CA PHE A 237 18.94 -2.60 9.92
C PHE A 237 19.92 -3.75 9.66
N GLN A 238 19.88 -4.76 10.52
CA GLN A 238 20.67 -5.99 10.40
C GLN A 238 19.78 -7.20 10.72
N GLY A 239 19.56 -8.04 9.72
CA GLY A 239 18.85 -9.32 9.82
C GLY A 239 19.71 -10.49 9.32
N ALA A 240 19.16 -11.71 9.33
CA ALA A 240 19.88 -12.92 8.93
C ALA A 240 20.38 -12.86 7.48
N ASP A 241 19.53 -12.39 6.56
CA ASP A 241 19.80 -12.41 5.12
C ASP A 241 20.03 -11.01 4.51
N TYR A 242 20.03 -9.96 5.34
CA TYR A 242 20.11 -8.58 4.86
C TYR A 242 20.70 -7.65 5.91
N SER A 243 21.73 -6.89 5.53
CA SER A 243 22.22 -5.72 6.27
C SER A 243 22.16 -4.53 5.34
N ALA A 244 21.54 -3.43 5.81
CA ALA A 244 21.33 -2.25 4.98
C ALA A 244 22.65 -1.65 4.47
N GLU A 245 23.63 -1.53 5.35
CA GLU A 245 24.95 -1.00 5.02
C GLU A 245 25.73 -1.92 4.07
N LYS A 246 25.78 -3.23 4.37
CA LYS A 246 26.54 -4.19 3.55
C LYS A 246 25.98 -4.31 2.14
N ASP A 247 24.66 -4.48 1.99
CA ASP A 247 24.01 -4.59 0.67
C ASP A 247 24.23 -3.32 -0.16
N THR A 248 24.19 -2.15 0.47
CA THR A 248 24.41 -0.86 -0.22
C THR A 248 25.86 -0.72 -0.65
N GLN A 249 26.82 -1.04 0.21
CA GLN A 249 28.25 -0.99 -0.09
C GLN A 249 28.65 -1.97 -1.21
N GLU A 250 28.12 -3.20 -1.18
CA GLU A 250 28.36 -4.22 -2.20
C GLU A 250 27.80 -3.84 -3.58
N ARG A 251 26.68 -3.10 -3.62
CA ARG A 251 26.17 -2.55 -4.89
C ARG A 251 27.01 -1.38 -5.37
N PHE A 252 27.38 -0.47 -4.46
CA PHE A 252 28.20 0.69 -4.80
C PHE A 252 29.58 0.31 -5.36
N SER A 253 30.20 -0.75 -4.83
CA SER A 253 31.51 -1.22 -5.31
C SER A 253 31.49 -1.76 -6.74
N LYS A 254 30.33 -2.20 -7.24
CA LYS A 254 30.16 -2.71 -8.60
C LYS A 254 29.98 -1.62 -9.65
N LEU A 255 29.72 -0.38 -9.23
CA LEU A 255 29.55 0.74 -10.15
C LEU A 255 30.90 1.19 -10.74
N GLN A 256 30.89 1.49 -12.04
CA GLN A 256 32.02 2.09 -12.76
C GLN A 256 31.92 3.61 -12.68
N LEU A 257 32.41 4.19 -11.58
CA LEU A 257 32.48 5.63 -11.34
C LEU A 257 33.93 6.10 -11.26
N THR A 258 34.21 7.30 -11.76
CA THR A 258 35.50 7.97 -11.59
C THR A 258 35.73 8.35 -10.12
N ASP A 259 36.99 8.58 -9.71
CA ASP A 259 37.30 8.99 -8.34
C ASP A 259 36.60 10.30 -7.95
N GLU A 260 36.48 11.25 -8.88
CA GLU A 260 35.76 12.50 -8.67
C GLU A 260 34.24 12.31 -8.52
N GLN A 261 33.65 11.32 -9.20
CA GLN A 261 32.26 10.95 -8.96
C GLN A 261 32.09 10.30 -7.59
N ARG A 262 33.00 9.40 -7.21
CA ARG A 262 32.94 8.69 -5.91
C ARG A 262 33.03 9.66 -4.72
N LYS A 263 33.85 10.71 -4.80
CA LYS A 263 33.97 11.74 -3.73
C LYS A 263 32.67 12.49 -3.45
N ARG A 264 31.75 12.58 -4.42
CA ARG A 264 30.47 13.31 -4.29
C ARG A 264 29.31 12.47 -3.78
N TYR A 265 29.53 11.17 -3.52
CA TYR A 265 28.57 10.29 -2.85
C TYR A 265 29.06 9.99 -1.44
N ARG A 266 28.29 10.37 -0.42
CA ARG A 266 28.57 10.07 0.98
C ARG A 266 27.51 9.13 1.55
N MET A 267 27.94 7.91 1.86
CA MET A 267 27.13 6.91 2.54
C MET A 267 27.31 7.01 4.05
N GLU A 268 26.21 7.12 4.79
CA GLU A 268 26.20 7.15 6.25
C GLU A 268 25.25 6.07 6.80
N PRO A 269 25.70 5.20 7.71
CA PRO A 269 24.81 4.25 8.37
C PRO A 269 23.68 4.94 9.15
N TYR A 270 23.92 6.17 9.61
CA TYR A 270 22.97 6.96 10.36
C TYR A 270 23.32 8.46 10.35
N LEU A 271 22.34 9.29 10.02
CA LEU A 271 22.47 10.75 9.95
C LEU A 271 22.28 11.35 11.35
N ASP A 272 23.35 11.80 11.99
CA ASP A 272 23.35 12.38 13.34
C ASP A 272 24.45 13.46 13.45
N PRO A 273 24.11 14.75 13.62
CA PRO A 273 22.76 15.34 13.64
C PRO A 273 22.12 15.41 12.26
N ILE A 274 20.88 14.91 12.10
CA ILE A 274 20.15 14.90 10.82
C ILE A 274 19.79 16.31 10.33
N GLU A 275 19.59 17.26 11.24
CA GLU A 275 19.24 18.63 10.92
C GLU A 275 20.32 19.35 10.10
N THR A 276 21.59 18.98 10.24
CA THR A 276 22.67 19.48 9.37
C THR A 276 22.49 18.99 7.92
N TYR A 277 22.06 17.74 7.75
CA TYR A 277 21.83 17.17 6.42
C TYR A 277 20.60 17.82 5.78
N TYR A 278 19.52 18.02 6.53
CA TYR A 278 18.35 18.74 6.00
C TYR A 278 18.70 20.15 5.52
N ALA A 279 19.43 20.92 6.32
CA ALA A 279 19.80 22.29 5.97
C ALA A 279 20.79 22.37 4.80
N ALA A 280 21.68 21.38 4.63
CA ALA A 280 22.64 21.35 3.53
C ALA A 280 22.00 21.00 2.17
N SER A 281 20.83 20.35 2.18
CA SER A 281 20.19 19.75 1.01
C SER A 281 19.28 20.68 0.22
N ASP A 282 19.17 20.37 -1.07
CA ASP A 282 18.25 20.98 -2.03
C ASP A 282 16.99 20.17 -2.21
N VAL A 283 17.11 18.84 -2.20
CA VAL A 283 15.99 17.91 -2.34
C VAL A 283 16.20 16.67 -1.46
N GLY A 284 15.14 16.23 -0.78
CA GLY A 284 15.11 14.99 -0.01
C GLY A 284 14.48 13.84 -0.81
N VAL A 285 15.03 12.63 -0.70
CA VAL A 285 14.42 11.38 -1.17
C VAL A 285 14.12 10.51 0.05
N CYS A 286 12.86 10.36 0.40
CA CYS A 286 12.51 9.76 1.69
C CYS A 286 11.24 8.91 1.67
N ARG A 287 11.02 8.16 2.76
CA ARG A 287 9.74 7.46 3.01
C ARG A 287 8.69 8.44 3.53
N ALA A 288 7.42 8.13 3.28
CA ALA A 288 6.26 8.90 3.76
C ALA A 288 5.90 8.66 5.25
N GLY A 289 6.91 8.54 6.11
CA GLY A 289 6.70 8.40 7.56
C GLY A 289 6.29 9.74 8.18
N ALA A 290 5.29 9.75 9.07
CA ALA A 290 4.75 10.97 9.66
C ALA A 290 5.82 11.92 10.25
N GLY A 291 6.79 11.37 11.00
CA GLY A 291 7.89 12.15 11.56
C GLY A 291 8.80 12.74 10.49
N THR A 292 9.16 11.94 9.47
CA THR A 292 9.97 12.42 8.35
C THR A 292 9.27 13.51 7.57
N LEU A 293 7.98 13.34 7.25
CA LEU A 293 7.18 14.34 6.56
C LEU A 293 7.05 15.63 7.38
N SER A 294 6.89 15.51 8.70
CA SER A 294 6.86 16.68 9.59
C SER A 294 8.20 17.40 9.62
N GLU A 295 9.32 16.66 9.70
CA GLU A 295 10.67 17.23 9.70
C GLU A 295 10.98 17.96 8.38
N VAL A 296 10.72 17.36 7.21
CA VAL A 296 10.97 18.01 5.91
C VAL A 296 10.04 19.20 5.67
N SER A 297 8.78 19.13 6.13
CA SER A 297 7.83 20.25 6.07
C SER A 297 8.33 21.44 6.89
N ILE A 298 8.80 21.21 8.12
CA ILE A 298 9.38 22.26 8.97
C ILE A 298 10.62 22.89 8.33
N CYS A 299 11.49 22.08 7.74
CA CYS A 299 12.66 22.58 7.02
C CYS A 299 12.31 23.28 5.70
N GLY A 300 11.11 23.08 5.16
CA GLY A 300 10.76 23.49 3.81
C GLY A 300 11.63 22.84 2.74
N LEU A 301 12.06 21.59 2.97
CA LEU A 301 12.91 20.85 2.04
C LEU A 301 12.03 20.18 0.97
N PRO A 302 12.15 20.57 -0.31
CA PRO A 302 11.50 19.85 -1.41
C PRO A 302 11.78 18.36 -1.34
N ALA A 303 10.75 17.53 -1.54
CA ALA A 303 10.87 16.09 -1.32
C ALA A 303 10.35 15.26 -2.50
N ILE A 304 11.05 14.17 -2.77
CA ILE A 304 10.61 13.03 -3.56
C ILE A 304 10.27 11.93 -2.55
N ILE A 305 8.99 11.61 -2.44
CA ILE A 305 8.45 10.72 -1.43
C ILE A 305 8.18 9.36 -2.06
N ILE A 306 8.79 8.32 -1.49
CA ILE A 306 8.60 6.93 -1.92
C ILE A 306 7.77 6.21 -0.85
N PRO A 307 6.42 6.19 -0.94
CA PRO A 307 5.58 5.54 0.07
C PRO A 307 5.82 4.04 0.09
N LYS A 308 5.79 3.42 1.27
CA LYS A 308 5.96 1.98 1.40
C LYS A 308 4.72 1.21 0.95
N ALA A 309 4.93 0.24 0.06
CA ALA A 309 3.89 -0.66 -0.43
C ALA A 309 3.32 -1.57 0.65
N ASN A 310 2.05 -1.93 0.45
CA ASN A 310 1.35 -2.99 1.17
C ASN A 310 1.32 -2.82 2.70
N LEU A 311 1.39 -1.58 3.20
CA LEU A 311 1.16 -1.31 4.62
C LEU A 311 -0.34 -1.34 4.93
N PRO A 312 -0.77 -1.89 6.08
CA PRO A 312 -2.18 -1.83 6.48
C PRO A 312 -2.71 -0.40 6.46
N GLY A 313 -3.72 -0.14 5.64
CA GLY A 313 -4.40 1.14 5.50
C GLY A 313 -3.76 2.14 4.53
N ASP A 314 -2.69 1.78 3.80
CA ASP A 314 -2.03 2.60 2.76
C ASP A 314 -1.70 4.05 3.17
N HIS A 315 -1.60 4.33 4.49
CA HIS A 315 -1.46 5.68 5.03
C HIS A 315 -0.20 6.43 4.59
N GLN A 316 0.89 5.71 4.35
CA GLN A 316 2.08 6.32 3.76
C GLN A 316 1.78 6.89 2.37
N VAL A 317 0.96 6.19 1.59
CA VAL A 317 0.55 6.65 0.27
C VAL A 317 -0.38 7.86 0.38
N MET A 318 -1.37 7.83 1.28
CA MET A 318 -2.24 8.99 1.52
C MET A 318 -1.46 10.22 1.95
N ASN A 319 -0.49 10.07 2.86
CA ASN A 319 0.38 11.18 3.24
C ASN A 319 1.21 11.70 2.07
N ALA A 320 1.77 10.80 1.26
CA ALA A 320 2.55 11.19 0.09
C ALA A 320 1.69 11.94 -0.94
N ARG A 321 0.48 11.44 -1.21
CA ARG A 321 -0.50 12.06 -2.11
C ARG A 321 -0.99 13.41 -1.60
N ALA A 322 -1.29 13.55 -0.32
CA ALA A 322 -1.70 14.84 0.26
C ALA A 322 -0.68 15.95 0.00
N LEU A 323 0.62 15.63 0.03
CA LEU A 323 1.69 16.56 -0.34
C LEU A 323 1.81 16.70 -1.88
N GLY A 324 1.77 15.59 -2.62
CA GLY A 324 1.91 15.59 -4.08
C GLY A 324 0.77 16.27 -4.84
N ASP A 325 -0.45 16.21 -4.33
CA ASP A 325 -1.63 16.83 -4.94
C ASP A 325 -1.58 18.36 -4.82
N LYS A 326 -0.92 18.89 -3.79
CA LYS A 326 -0.63 20.33 -3.64
C LYS A 326 0.70 20.77 -4.26
N GLY A 327 1.41 19.88 -4.97
CA GLY A 327 2.71 20.18 -5.54
C GLY A 327 3.83 20.37 -4.51
N ALA A 328 3.63 19.97 -3.24
CA ALA A 328 4.63 20.07 -2.18
C ALA A 328 5.71 18.98 -2.26
N ALA A 329 5.46 17.90 -3.00
CA ALA A 329 6.38 16.79 -3.20
C ALA A 329 6.13 16.09 -4.54
N LEU A 330 7.13 15.39 -5.06
CA LEU A 330 6.92 14.37 -6.08
C LEU A 330 6.71 13.03 -5.39
N VAL A 331 5.80 12.20 -5.91
CA VAL A 331 5.55 10.85 -5.37
C VAL A 331 6.11 9.86 -6.38
N VAL A 332 6.95 8.94 -5.90
CA VAL A 332 7.50 7.84 -6.73
C VAL A 332 7.11 6.53 -6.09
N TYR A 333 6.34 5.72 -6.81
CA TYR A 333 5.81 4.47 -6.30
C TYR A 333 6.81 3.30 -6.38
N GLU A 334 6.62 2.29 -5.55
CA GLU A 334 7.42 1.05 -5.61
C GLU A 334 6.75 0.05 -6.55
N HIS A 335 7.53 -0.57 -7.42
CA HIS A 335 7.04 -1.64 -8.28
C HIS A 335 7.35 -3.00 -7.66
N THR A 336 6.57 -4.03 -7.98
CA THR A 336 6.83 -5.40 -7.54
C THR A 336 7.26 -6.26 -8.73
N LYS A 337 8.43 -6.90 -8.62
CA LYS A 337 8.90 -7.90 -9.59
C LYS A 337 9.17 -9.26 -8.95
N LYS A 338 9.23 -10.30 -9.77
CA LYS A 338 9.61 -11.65 -9.36
C LYS A 338 11.13 -11.81 -9.43
N GLU A 339 11.78 -12.06 -8.30
CA GLU A 339 13.18 -12.48 -8.21
C GLU A 339 13.23 -13.93 -7.69
N GLY A 340 13.46 -14.88 -8.61
CA GLY A 340 13.39 -16.31 -8.33
C GLY A 340 11.99 -16.74 -7.87
N ASN A 341 11.90 -17.31 -6.66
CA ASN A 341 10.62 -17.71 -6.04
C ASN A 341 10.02 -16.64 -5.12
N ARG A 342 10.59 -15.43 -5.07
CA ARG A 342 10.15 -14.34 -4.18
C ARG A 342 9.69 -13.15 -5.01
N LEU A 343 8.72 -12.43 -4.47
CA LEU A 343 8.36 -11.11 -4.97
C LEU A 343 9.17 -10.08 -4.18
N VAL A 344 9.74 -9.13 -4.89
CA VAL A 344 10.60 -8.09 -4.33
C VAL A 344 10.13 -6.76 -4.85
N ASP A 345 9.85 -5.85 -3.92
CA ASP A 345 9.54 -4.47 -4.24
C ASP A 345 10.83 -3.74 -4.62
N TYR A 346 10.77 -2.84 -5.60
CA TYR A 346 11.88 -2.06 -6.09
C TYR A 346 11.43 -0.67 -6.56
N VAL A 347 12.38 0.24 -6.68
CA VAL A 347 12.20 1.52 -7.38
C VAL A 347 13.27 1.55 -8.46
N GLU A 348 12.91 1.99 -9.65
CA GLU A 348 13.85 2.08 -10.76
C GLU A 348 14.84 3.21 -10.53
N GLY A 349 16.14 2.89 -10.57
CA GLY A 349 17.20 3.88 -10.37
C GLY A 349 17.19 4.97 -11.44
N THR A 350 16.82 4.63 -12.68
CA THR A 350 16.67 5.59 -13.79
C THR A 350 15.52 6.55 -13.54
N ALA A 351 14.33 6.05 -13.21
CA ALA A 351 13.17 6.88 -12.88
C ALA A 351 13.44 7.78 -11.66
N LEU A 352 14.12 7.26 -10.64
CA LEU A 352 14.53 8.06 -9.49
C LEU A 352 15.55 9.14 -9.88
N ALA A 353 16.52 8.82 -10.75
CA ALA A 353 17.50 9.79 -11.22
C ALA A 353 16.83 10.91 -12.03
N GLU A 354 15.89 10.58 -12.91
CA GLU A 354 15.10 11.53 -13.71
C GLU A 354 14.29 12.45 -12.80
N ALA A 355 13.52 11.90 -11.86
CA ALA A 355 12.73 12.70 -10.91
C ALA A 355 13.61 13.67 -10.10
N VAL A 356 14.79 13.23 -9.66
CA VAL A 356 15.76 14.08 -8.95
C VAL A 356 16.31 15.17 -9.87
N LEU A 357 16.75 14.83 -11.09
CA LEU A 357 17.36 15.78 -12.01
C LEU A 357 16.36 16.82 -12.50
N GLU A 358 15.13 16.43 -12.84
CA GLU A 358 14.05 17.34 -13.22
C GLU A 358 13.73 18.32 -12.09
N THR A 359 13.67 17.82 -10.85
CA THR A 359 13.45 18.67 -9.68
C THR A 359 14.61 19.65 -9.50
N LEU A 360 15.85 19.19 -9.66
CA LEU A 360 17.05 20.02 -9.53
C LEU A 360 17.33 20.95 -10.72
N ALA A 361 16.68 20.73 -11.86
CA ALA A 361 16.86 21.52 -13.08
C ALA A 361 16.06 22.82 -13.06
N ASP A 362 14.95 22.86 -12.32
CA ASP A 362 14.05 24.02 -12.22
C ASP A 362 14.12 24.67 -10.82
N PRO A 363 14.87 25.78 -10.68
CA PRO A 363 14.95 26.50 -9.41
C PRO A 363 13.60 27.05 -8.92
N LYS A 364 12.71 27.43 -9.85
CA LYS A 364 11.39 27.96 -9.50
C LYS A 364 10.54 26.84 -8.88
N LYS A 365 10.54 25.66 -9.49
CA LYS A 365 9.88 24.46 -8.94
C LYS A 365 10.41 24.10 -7.55
N LEU A 366 11.72 24.14 -7.31
CA LEU A 366 12.29 23.90 -5.98
C LEU A 366 11.78 24.90 -4.95
N THR A 367 11.75 26.19 -5.29
CA THR A 367 11.25 27.23 -4.39
C THR A 367 9.76 27.02 -4.09
N GLU A 368 8.93 26.81 -5.11
CA GLU A 368 7.49 26.56 -4.96
C GLU A 368 7.21 25.30 -4.11
N MET A 369 7.90 24.19 -4.39
CA MET A 369 7.80 22.97 -3.58
C MET A 369 8.17 23.22 -2.12
N GLY A 370 9.24 23.99 -1.87
CA GLY A 370 9.71 24.34 -0.53
C GLY A 370 8.71 25.24 0.23
N GLU A 371 8.02 26.13 -0.46
CA GLU A 371 6.96 26.97 0.12
C GLU A 371 5.70 26.15 0.41
N PHE A 372 5.26 25.32 -0.53
CA PHE A 372 4.08 24.47 -0.36
C PHE A 372 4.27 23.43 0.74
N ILE A 373 5.44 22.80 0.86
CA ILE A 373 5.67 21.80 1.90
C ILE A 373 5.67 22.41 3.30
N LYS A 374 6.09 23.67 3.48
CA LYS A 374 5.99 24.39 4.76
C LYS A 374 4.56 24.56 5.25
N GLN A 375 3.59 24.62 4.35
CA GLN A 375 2.17 24.75 4.72
C GLN A 375 1.63 23.50 5.44
N PHE A 376 2.35 22.38 5.38
CA PHE A 376 2.03 21.14 6.09
C PHE A 376 2.73 21.03 7.45
N ALA A 377 3.56 22.00 7.83
CA ALA A 377 4.24 22.00 9.12
C ALA A 377 3.30 22.47 10.25
N ASP A 378 3.18 21.66 11.32
CA ASP A 378 2.57 22.11 12.58
C ASP A 378 3.68 22.52 13.57
N LEU A 379 4.06 23.80 13.51
CA LEU A 379 5.11 24.38 14.36
C LEU A 379 4.74 24.39 15.85
N GLU A 380 3.45 24.30 16.16
CA GLU A 380 2.94 24.34 17.53
C GLU A 380 2.78 22.95 18.14
N ALA A 381 2.92 21.88 17.35
CA ALA A 381 2.66 20.49 17.79
C ALA A 381 3.39 20.12 19.08
N LEU A 382 4.68 20.50 19.18
CA LEU A 382 5.49 20.26 20.37
C LEU A 382 4.99 21.06 21.57
N SER A 383 4.66 22.34 21.38
CA SER A 383 4.12 23.23 22.42
C SER A 383 2.80 22.72 22.96
N LYS A 384 1.84 22.43 22.08
CA LYS A 384 0.51 21.88 22.39
C LYS A 384 0.63 20.58 23.19
N THR A 385 1.53 19.69 22.77
CA THR A 385 1.78 18.41 23.45
C THR A 385 2.34 18.64 24.87
N ALA A 386 3.34 19.51 25.02
CA ALA A 386 3.95 19.80 26.32
C ALA A 386 2.94 20.46 27.28
N GLU A 387 2.17 21.44 26.81
CA GLU A 387 1.13 22.12 27.59
C GLU A 387 0.09 21.15 28.13
N ARG A 388 -0.36 20.20 27.30
CA ARG A 388 -1.31 19.19 27.75
C ARG A 388 -0.71 18.28 28.83
N ILE A 389 0.55 17.90 28.71
CA ILE A 389 1.23 17.05 29.69
C ILE A 389 1.43 17.80 31.02
N GLU A 390 1.77 19.08 30.97
CA GLU A 390 1.90 19.97 32.12
C GLU A 390 0.55 20.15 32.85
N GLN A 391 -0.53 20.46 32.10
CA GLN A 391 -1.90 20.51 32.64
C GLN A 391 -2.27 19.20 33.35
N MET A 392 -1.96 18.06 32.71
CA MET A 392 -2.15 16.76 33.34
C MET A 392 -1.37 16.65 34.65
N GLY A 393 -0.10 17.06 34.68
CA GLY A 393 0.73 17.11 35.89
C GLY A 393 0.08 17.89 37.03
N ARG A 394 -0.53 19.03 36.75
CA ARG A 394 -1.23 19.89 37.73
C ARG A 394 -2.58 19.38 38.20
N GLY A 395 -3.09 18.29 37.64
CA GLY A 395 -4.44 17.82 37.95
C GLY A 395 -5.50 18.28 36.94
N GLU A 396 -5.21 19.30 36.13
CA GLU A 396 -6.12 19.88 35.14
C GLU A 396 -6.45 18.87 34.02
N MET A 397 -7.72 18.83 33.63
CA MET A 397 -8.22 17.98 32.54
C MET A 397 -9.26 18.78 31.75
N PRO A 398 -8.83 19.69 30.86
CA PRO A 398 -9.76 20.45 30.04
C PRO A 398 -10.65 19.49 29.22
N PRO A 399 -11.85 19.91 28.79
CA PRO A 399 -12.66 19.13 27.88
C PRO A 399 -11.88 18.82 26.60
N LEU A 400 -12.22 17.70 25.94
CA LEU A 400 -11.64 17.40 24.63
C LEU A 400 -12.12 18.48 23.64
N PRO A 401 -11.22 19.04 22.81
CA PRO A 401 -11.63 19.90 21.71
C PRO A 401 -12.67 19.16 20.86
N LYS A 402 -13.69 19.88 20.39
CA LYS A 402 -14.58 19.32 19.37
C LYS A 402 -13.75 19.12 18.11
N VAL A 403 -13.53 17.85 17.76
CA VAL A 403 -12.92 17.48 16.50
C VAL A 403 -14.03 17.50 15.47
N ASP A 404 -14.10 18.57 14.69
CA ASP A 404 -14.85 18.50 13.44
C ASP A 404 -14.00 17.65 12.49
N LEU A 405 -14.38 16.39 12.32
CA LEU A 405 -13.83 15.53 11.27
C LEU A 405 -14.31 15.97 9.88
N GLY A 406 -14.84 17.21 9.78
CA GLY A 406 -15.19 18.01 8.63
C GLY A 406 -15.08 17.17 7.39
N SER A 407 -16.24 16.67 6.92
CA SER A 407 -16.33 15.74 5.79
C SER A 407 -15.28 16.13 4.77
N HIS A 408 -14.14 15.43 4.74
CA HIS A 408 -13.19 15.57 3.66
C HIS A 408 -14.01 15.14 2.45
N LYS A 409 -14.52 16.14 1.74
CA LYS A 409 -15.50 16.01 0.66
C LYS A 409 -14.71 15.48 -0.52
N GLY A 410 -14.61 14.16 -0.52
CA GLY A 410 -13.88 13.35 -1.48
C GLY A 410 -13.59 12.04 -0.78
N LEU A 411 -14.46 11.05 -0.98
CA LEU A 411 -14.11 9.66 -0.71
C LEU A 411 -12.93 9.33 -1.64
N GLU A 412 -11.71 9.55 -1.15
CA GLU A 412 -10.51 9.32 -1.92
C GLU A 412 -10.44 7.84 -2.29
N LEU A 413 -10.05 7.55 -3.54
CA LEU A 413 -9.78 6.17 -4.01
C LEU A 413 -8.83 5.42 -3.07
N SER A 414 -7.99 6.17 -2.33
CA SER A 414 -7.06 5.70 -1.31
C SER A 414 -7.75 4.96 -0.14
N GLU A 415 -8.96 5.40 0.25
CA GLU A 415 -9.71 4.83 1.37
C GLU A 415 -10.56 3.62 0.97
N MET A 416 -10.83 3.44 -0.33
CA MET A 416 -11.66 2.35 -0.81
C MET A 416 -10.98 1.00 -0.58
N THR A 417 -11.76 0.00 -0.17
CA THR A 417 -11.29 -1.39 -0.17
C THR A 417 -11.07 -1.89 -1.60
N GLY A 418 -10.27 -2.94 -1.78
CA GLY A 418 -10.06 -3.53 -3.11
C GLY A 418 -11.36 -3.92 -3.83
N GLY A 419 -12.37 -4.44 -3.10
CA GLY A 419 -13.69 -4.71 -3.66
C GLY A 419 -14.47 -3.44 -4.01
N GLY A 420 -14.35 -2.40 -3.18
CA GLY A 420 -14.90 -1.06 -3.44
C GLY A 420 -14.31 -0.45 -4.71
N LEU A 421 -12.99 -0.51 -4.89
CA LEU A 421 -12.30 -0.04 -6.09
C LEU A 421 -12.80 -0.74 -7.35
N VAL A 422 -12.87 -2.08 -7.32
CA VAL A 422 -13.38 -2.85 -8.47
C VAL A 422 -14.81 -2.43 -8.80
N SER A 423 -15.68 -2.25 -7.79
CA SER A 423 -17.05 -1.79 -8.01
C SER A 423 -17.13 -0.35 -8.55
N TYR A 424 -16.26 0.54 -8.08
CA TYR A 424 -16.20 1.92 -8.53
C TYR A 424 -15.76 1.99 -9.99
N LEU A 425 -14.65 1.36 -10.33
CA LEU A 425 -14.11 1.34 -11.71
C LEU A 425 -15.03 0.62 -12.69
N SER A 426 -15.72 -0.44 -12.26
CA SER A 426 -16.70 -1.12 -13.11
C SER A 426 -17.90 -0.24 -13.45
N ARG A 427 -18.22 0.77 -12.62
CA ARG A 427 -19.35 1.68 -12.83
C ARG A 427 -18.96 2.96 -13.56
N ASN A 428 -17.81 3.54 -13.21
CA ASN A 428 -17.39 4.85 -13.69
C ASN A 428 -16.38 4.78 -14.85
N GLY A 429 -15.72 3.63 -15.04
CA GLY A 429 -14.69 3.45 -16.06
C GLY A 429 -13.35 4.11 -15.69
N ARG A 430 -12.29 3.74 -16.42
CA ARG A 430 -10.93 4.28 -16.25
C ARG A 430 -10.88 5.78 -16.56
N ASP A 431 -11.65 6.23 -17.55
CA ASP A 431 -11.62 7.61 -18.07
C ASP A 431 -12.16 8.65 -17.07
N SER A 432 -12.72 8.19 -15.95
CA SER A 432 -13.13 9.05 -14.82
C SER A 432 -11.97 9.47 -13.91
N LEU A 433 -10.76 8.97 -14.15
CA LEU A 433 -9.59 9.15 -13.30
C LEU A 433 -8.57 10.11 -13.93
N ASP A 434 -7.90 10.89 -13.09
CA ASP A 434 -6.73 11.66 -13.51
C ASP A 434 -5.46 10.78 -13.58
N GLU A 435 -4.37 11.36 -14.10
CA GLU A 435 -3.09 10.64 -14.27
C GLU A 435 -2.50 10.15 -12.94
N LYS A 436 -2.62 10.95 -11.87
CA LYS A 436 -2.11 10.61 -10.53
C LYS A 436 -2.89 9.45 -9.91
N ASP A 437 -4.21 9.43 -10.12
CA ASP A 437 -5.08 8.35 -9.70
C ASP A 437 -4.79 7.05 -10.47
N LEU A 438 -4.53 7.15 -11.78
CA LEU A 438 -4.14 6.00 -12.58
C LEU A 438 -2.81 5.43 -12.10
N GLU A 439 -1.81 6.26 -11.85
CA GLU A 439 -0.51 5.84 -11.32
C GLU A 439 -0.65 5.16 -9.95
N TYR A 440 -1.40 5.78 -9.04
CA TYR A 440 -1.70 5.21 -7.72
C TYR A 440 -2.42 3.84 -7.82
N LEU A 441 -3.43 3.74 -8.67
CA LEU A 441 -4.20 2.50 -8.81
C LEU A 441 -3.40 1.41 -9.53
N ALA A 442 -2.52 1.76 -10.47
CA ALA A 442 -1.58 0.83 -11.07
C ALA A 442 -0.63 0.25 -10.01
N TYR A 443 -0.02 1.12 -9.20
CA TYR A 443 0.79 0.74 -8.04
C TYR A 443 0.03 -0.18 -7.07
N ARG A 444 -1.20 0.19 -6.70
CA ARG A 444 -2.02 -0.61 -5.78
C ARG A 444 -2.38 -1.97 -6.37
N THR A 445 -2.60 -2.02 -7.68
CA THR A 445 -2.88 -3.24 -8.43
C THR A 445 -1.70 -4.21 -8.36
N GLU A 446 -0.47 -3.71 -8.51
CA GLU A 446 0.75 -4.52 -8.33
C GLU A 446 0.83 -5.13 -6.91
N GLY A 447 0.57 -4.32 -5.88
CA GLY A 447 0.53 -4.79 -4.50
C GLY A 447 -0.51 -5.91 -4.28
N TYR A 448 -1.69 -5.78 -4.89
CA TYR A 448 -2.70 -6.83 -4.83
C TYR A 448 -2.28 -8.09 -5.57
N LEU A 449 -1.71 -7.96 -6.77
CA LEU A 449 -1.20 -9.08 -7.56
C LEU A 449 -0.10 -9.85 -6.80
N ALA A 450 0.72 -9.13 -6.02
CA ALA A 450 1.80 -9.69 -5.23
C ALA A 450 1.33 -10.46 -3.97
N SER A 451 0.08 -10.28 -3.55
CA SER A 451 -0.44 -10.86 -2.31
C SER A 451 -0.44 -12.40 -2.35
N GLN A 452 -0.09 -13.03 -1.23
CA GLN A 452 -0.21 -14.49 -1.05
C GLN A 452 -1.66 -14.95 -0.88
N ALA A 453 -2.55 -14.05 -0.45
CA ALA A 453 -3.97 -14.35 -0.32
C ALA A 453 -4.65 -14.25 -1.69
N TRP A 454 -5.20 -15.37 -2.16
CA TRP A 454 -5.81 -15.45 -3.49
C TRP A 454 -6.97 -14.45 -3.66
N GLN A 455 -7.73 -14.16 -2.59
CA GLN A 455 -8.83 -13.19 -2.64
C GLN A 455 -8.33 -11.78 -2.99
N VAL A 456 -7.19 -11.38 -2.40
CA VAL A 456 -6.56 -10.08 -2.65
C VAL A 456 -5.96 -10.08 -4.05
N ARG A 457 -5.29 -11.16 -4.47
CA ARG A 457 -4.77 -11.31 -5.83
C ARG A 457 -5.86 -11.22 -6.89
N ASN A 458 -7.02 -11.81 -6.63
CA ASN A 458 -8.18 -11.75 -7.52
C ASN A 458 -8.68 -10.30 -7.71
N VAL A 459 -8.58 -9.44 -6.69
CA VAL A 459 -8.84 -8.01 -6.85
C VAL A 459 -7.83 -7.42 -7.84
N GLY A 460 -6.54 -7.67 -7.63
CA GLY A 460 -5.47 -7.21 -8.52
C GLY A 460 -5.70 -7.61 -9.97
N VAL A 461 -6.02 -8.88 -10.23
CA VAL A 461 -6.36 -9.37 -11.58
C VAL A 461 -7.50 -8.56 -12.20
N LYS A 462 -8.61 -8.34 -11.48
CA LYS A 462 -9.71 -7.53 -12.02
C LYS A 462 -9.30 -6.09 -12.31
N LEU A 463 -8.48 -5.49 -11.44
CA LEU A 463 -8.00 -4.12 -11.64
C LEU A 463 -7.10 -4.00 -12.87
N VAL A 464 -6.26 -4.99 -13.19
CA VAL A 464 -5.46 -4.98 -14.44
C VAL A 464 -6.33 -4.74 -15.65
N GLY A 465 -7.43 -5.48 -15.78
CA GLY A 465 -8.33 -5.34 -16.92
C GLY A 465 -9.19 -4.07 -16.89
N LEU A 466 -9.61 -3.60 -15.71
CA LEU A 466 -10.36 -2.35 -15.55
C LEU A 466 -9.51 -1.11 -15.83
N LEU A 467 -8.24 -1.13 -15.45
CA LEU A 467 -7.27 -0.05 -15.64
C LEU A 467 -6.49 -0.16 -16.96
N LYS A 468 -6.67 -1.25 -17.71
CA LYS A 468 -5.95 -1.54 -18.96
C LYS A 468 -4.41 -1.49 -18.77
N LEU A 469 -3.92 -2.19 -17.76
CA LEU A 469 -2.47 -2.26 -17.48
C LEU A 469 -1.81 -3.31 -18.39
N GLU A 470 -1.48 -2.89 -19.61
CA GLU A 470 -0.91 -3.75 -20.65
C GLU A 470 0.46 -4.35 -20.25
N ASP A 471 1.26 -3.58 -19.51
CA ASP A 471 2.55 -3.98 -18.98
C ASP A 471 2.47 -5.14 -17.96
N LYS A 472 1.26 -5.51 -17.52
CA LYS A 472 1.02 -6.64 -16.61
C LYS A 472 0.53 -7.91 -17.32
N LEU A 473 0.47 -7.92 -18.66
CA LEU A 473 0.03 -9.08 -19.44
C LEU A 473 0.81 -10.35 -19.07
N ASP A 474 2.14 -10.27 -18.98
CA ASP A 474 3.00 -11.42 -18.62
C ASP A 474 2.62 -12.05 -17.29
N LEU A 475 2.21 -11.25 -16.31
CA LEU A 475 1.79 -11.76 -15.01
C LEU A 475 0.42 -12.45 -15.08
N ILE A 476 -0.49 -11.93 -15.90
CA ILE A 476 -1.79 -12.56 -16.17
C ILE A 476 -1.58 -13.91 -16.87
N LEU A 477 -0.70 -13.97 -17.87
CA LEU A 477 -0.32 -15.20 -18.56
C LEU A 477 0.38 -16.19 -17.62
N HIS A 478 1.23 -15.71 -16.70
CA HIS A 478 1.82 -16.55 -15.66
C HIS A 478 0.76 -17.18 -14.73
N ILE A 479 -0.26 -16.40 -14.33
CA ILE A 479 -1.38 -16.90 -13.52
C ILE A 479 -2.16 -18.01 -14.25
N LEU A 480 -2.33 -17.89 -15.56
CA LEU A 480 -3.01 -18.89 -16.39
C LEU A 480 -2.15 -20.14 -16.66
N SER A 481 -0.84 -20.02 -16.63
CA SER A 481 0.10 -21.11 -16.95
C SER A 481 0.68 -21.85 -15.75
N ASP A 482 0.60 -21.30 -14.53
CA ASP A 482 1.17 -21.88 -13.31
C ASP A 482 0.51 -23.23 -12.95
N PRO A 483 1.21 -24.38 -13.15
CA PRO A 483 0.62 -25.70 -12.91
C PRO A 483 0.73 -26.13 -11.45
N THR A 484 1.19 -25.25 -10.54
CA THR A 484 1.46 -25.61 -9.15
C THR A 484 0.19 -26.12 -8.46
N PRO A 485 0.15 -27.37 -7.97
CA PRO A 485 -1.04 -27.91 -7.31
C PRO A 485 -1.30 -27.20 -5.97
N ALA A 486 -2.57 -27.09 -5.57
CA ALA A 486 -2.93 -26.57 -4.27
C ALA A 486 -2.39 -27.48 -3.13
N PRO A 487 -2.13 -26.94 -1.93
CA PRO A 487 -1.81 -27.73 -0.74
C PRO A 487 -2.79 -28.88 -0.53
N ARG A 488 -2.31 -30.05 -0.05
CA ARG A 488 -3.12 -31.28 0.06
C ARG A 488 -4.49 -31.06 0.69
N TRP A 489 -4.57 -30.28 1.77
CA TRP A 489 -5.82 -30.00 2.48
C TRP A 489 -6.81 -29.17 1.66
N HIS A 490 -6.35 -28.22 0.84
CA HIS A 490 -7.22 -27.49 -0.09
C HIS A 490 -7.80 -28.41 -1.15
N ARG A 491 -7.00 -29.39 -1.63
CA ARG A 491 -7.47 -30.36 -2.63
C ARG A 491 -8.55 -31.31 -2.09
N LEU A 492 -8.52 -31.62 -0.78
CA LEU A 492 -9.57 -32.41 -0.13
C LEU A 492 -10.93 -31.69 -0.08
N VAL A 493 -10.95 -30.37 -0.14
CA VAL A 493 -12.18 -29.55 -0.15
C VAL A 493 -12.50 -28.98 -1.53
N GLY A 494 -11.99 -29.61 -2.60
CA GLY A 494 -12.32 -29.25 -3.99
C GLY A 494 -11.39 -28.23 -4.65
N GLY A 495 -10.28 -27.84 -4.03
CA GLY A 495 -9.25 -27.03 -4.68
C GLY A 495 -8.45 -27.82 -5.72
N ASP A 496 -7.97 -27.15 -6.76
CA ASP A 496 -7.19 -27.76 -7.85
C ASP A 496 -5.73 -27.30 -7.83
N LEU A 497 -5.50 -26.04 -8.15
CA LEU A 497 -4.20 -25.39 -8.32
C LEU A 497 -4.00 -24.28 -7.29
N LYS A 498 -2.76 -23.86 -7.10
CA LYS A 498 -2.37 -22.74 -6.24
C LYS A 498 -3.02 -21.43 -6.69
N GLN A 499 -3.07 -21.19 -8.00
CA GLN A 499 -3.89 -20.14 -8.58
C GLN A 499 -5.30 -20.70 -8.71
N VAL A 500 -6.22 -20.35 -7.81
CA VAL A 500 -7.57 -20.96 -7.80
C VAL A 500 -8.37 -20.64 -9.07
N GLY A 501 -9.32 -21.50 -9.44
CA GLY A 501 -10.14 -21.36 -10.65
C GLY A 501 -10.81 -19.99 -10.83
N PHE A 502 -11.27 -19.35 -9.75
CA PHE A 502 -11.85 -18.00 -9.81
C PHE A 502 -10.87 -16.94 -10.32
N ILE A 503 -9.60 -17.04 -9.96
CA ILE A 503 -8.55 -16.13 -10.43
C ILE A 503 -8.31 -16.38 -11.92
N ARG A 504 -8.10 -17.64 -12.31
CA ARG A 504 -7.83 -18.01 -13.71
C ARG A 504 -8.98 -17.63 -14.64
N ARG A 505 -10.22 -17.78 -14.18
CA ARG A 505 -11.42 -17.30 -14.90
C ARG A 505 -11.38 -15.79 -15.15
N ASN A 506 -11.05 -15.02 -14.11
CA ASN A 506 -10.98 -13.57 -14.24
C ASN A 506 -9.77 -13.13 -15.07
N ALA A 507 -8.67 -13.88 -15.08
CA ALA A 507 -7.55 -13.64 -15.97
C ALA A 507 -7.97 -13.72 -17.45
N PHE A 508 -8.82 -14.67 -17.85
CA PHE A 508 -9.40 -14.66 -19.21
C PHE A 508 -10.30 -13.46 -19.50
N ASN A 509 -11.06 -12.95 -18.51
CA ASN A 509 -11.77 -11.67 -18.68
C ASN A 509 -10.79 -10.53 -18.95
N VAL A 510 -9.65 -10.52 -18.24
CA VAL A 510 -8.61 -9.51 -18.41
C VAL A 510 -7.98 -9.59 -19.80
N LEU A 511 -7.69 -10.77 -20.34
CA LEU A 511 -7.16 -10.92 -21.70
C LEU A 511 -8.07 -10.23 -22.74
N ARG A 512 -9.39 -10.44 -22.63
CA ARG A 512 -10.37 -9.76 -23.50
C ARG A 512 -10.43 -8.25 -23.27
N GLN A 513 -10.26 -7.81 -22.03
CA GLN A 513 -10.24 -6.38 -21.71
C GLN A 513 -8.97 -5.71 -22.24
N LEU A 514 -7.79 -6.32 -22.12
CA LEU A 514 -6.56 -5.78 -22.68
C LEU A 514 -6.59 -5.81 -24.21
N ASN A 515 -7.26 -6.80 -24.81
CA ASN A 515 -7.41 -6.94 -26.26
C ASN A 515 -6.07 -7.02 -27.01
N ILE A 516 -5.06 -7.63 -26.38
CA ILE A 516 -3.74 -7.87 -26.96
C ILE A 516 -3.66 -9.33 -27.39
N TRP A 517 -3.21 -9.56 -28.63
CA TRP A 517 -2.98 -10.89 -29.18
C TRP A 517 -1.48 -11.17 -29.37
N ASN A 518 -1.01 -12.32 -28.88
CA ASN A 518 0.32 -12.87 -29.14
C ASN A 518 0.29 -14.40 -28.98
N ASP A 519 1.40 -15.08 -29.30
CA ASP A 519 1.49 -16.55 -29.21
C ASP A 519 1.29 -17.07 -27.78
N GLU A 520 1.67 -16.29 -26.77
CA GLU A 520 1.49 -16.69 -25.37
C GLU A 520 0.00 -16.65 -24.95
N VAL A 521 -0.78 -15.71 -25.48
CA VAL A 521 -2.24 -15.64 -25.34
C VAL A 521 -2.88 -16.85 -26.02
N ARG A 522 -2.44 -17.22 -27.22
CA ARG A 522 -2.87 -18.45 -27.90
C ARG A 522 -2.62 -19.68 -27.03
N GLU A 523 -1.41 -19.84 -26.51
CA GLU A 523 -1.05 -20.96 -25.62
C GLU A 523 -1.86 -20.96 -24.32
N ALA A 524 -2.16 -19.78 -23.77
CA ALA A 524 -3.03 -19.65 -22.61
C ALA A 524 -4.46 -20.14 -22.93
N ILE A 525 -5.02 -19.80 -24.10
CA ILE A 525 -6.33 -20.28 -24.56
C ILE A 525 -6.33 -21.81 -24.66
N LEU A 526 -5.33 -22.42 -25.32
CA LEU A 526 -5.23 -23.87 -25.48
C LEU A 526 -5.20 -24.60 -24.12
N ARG A 527 -4.46 -24.05 -23.14
CA ARG A 527 -4.45 -24.58 -21.76
C ARG A 527 -5.79 -24.35 -21.06
N GLY A 528 -6.37 -23.18 -21.24
CA GLY A 528 -7.65 -22.79 -20.65
C GLY A 528 -8.80 -23.70 -21.08
N LEU A 529 -8.84 -24.10 -22.35
CA LEU A 529 -9.82 -25.06 -22.88
C LEU A 529 -9.67 -26.47 -22.27
N LYS A 530 -8.48 -26.81 -21.73
CA LYS A 530 -8.18 -28.08 -21.05
C LYS A 530 -8.21 -27.98 -19.51
N ASP A 531 -8.49 -26.80 -18.97
CA ASP A 531 -8.37 -26.51 -17.54
C ASP A 531 -9.33 -27.38 -16.72
N PRO A 532 -8.96 -27.89 -15.53
CA PRO A 532 -9.85 -28.72 -14.71
C PRO A 532 -11.13 -27.99 -14.24
N TYR A 533 -11.10 -26.66 -14.13
CA TYR A 533 -12.22 -25.84 -13.65
C TYR A 533 -13.10 -25.36 -14.81
N TYR A 534 -14.38 -25.74 -14.78
CA TYR A 534 -15.31 -25.50 -15.90
C TYR A 534 -15.47 -24.01 -16.24
N GLU A 535 -15.46 -23.11 -15.25
CA GLU A 535 -15.59 -21.67 -15.55
C GLU A 535 -14.39 -21.13 -16.31
N VAL A 536 -13.19 -21.70 -16.10
CA VAL A 536 -12.00 -21.35 -16.87
C VAL A 536 -12.17 -21.82 -18.31
N ARG A 537 -12.59 -23.06 -18.54
CA ARG A 537 -12.86 -23.58 -19.90
C ARG A 537 -13.91 -22.74 -20.63
N SER A 538 -15.04 -22.43 -19.97
CA SER A 538 -16.09 -21.59 -20.55
C SER A 538 -15.57 -20.18 -20.88
N ASN A 539 -14.72 -19.60 -20.02
CA ASN A 539 -14.13 -18.28 -20.29
C ASN A 539 -13.02 -18.32 -21.36
N ALA A 540 -12.29 -19.43 -21.50
CA ALA A 540 -11.36 -19.64 -22.61
C ALA A 540 -12.13 -19.70 -23.94
N GLY A 541 -13.24 -20.45 -24.02
CA GLY A 541 -14.12 -20.44 -25.20
C GLY A 541 -14.64 -19.04 -25.56
N ARG A 542 -15.09 -18.26 -24.57
CA ARG A 542 -15.47 -16.85 -24.81
C ARG A 542 -14.30 -15.98 -25.29
N THR A 543 -13.08 -16.30 -24.90
CA THR A 543 -11.87 -15.60 -25.37
C THR A 543 -11.58 -15.93 -26.82
N VAL A 544 -11.84 -17.17 -27.26
CA VAL A 544 -11.75 -17.55 -28.68
C VAL A 544 -12.73 -16.73 -29.53
N SER A 545 -14.00 -16.63 -29.14
CA SER A 545 -14.98 -15.76 -29.82
C SER A 545 -14.54 -14.29 -29.89
N HIS A 546 -13.87 -13.80 -28.84
CA HIS A 546 -13.36 -12.43 -28.80
C HIS A 546 -12.24 -12.19 -29.81
N PHE A 547 -11.31 -13.15 -29.92
CA PHE A 547 -10.20 -13.13 -30.90
C PHE A 547 -10.52 -13.97 -32.14
N LYS A 548 -11.76 -13.94 -32.62
CA LYS A 548 -12.24 -14.82 -33.69
C LYS A 548 -11.41 -14.74 -34.97
N GLU A 549 -10.92 -13.56 -35.32
CA GLU A 549 -10.11 -13.35 -36.53
C GLU A 549 -8.74 -14.03 -36.40
N GLN A 550 -8.13 -13.95 -35.21
CA GLN A 550 -6.83 -14.55 -34.94
C GLN A 550 -6.90 -16.05 -34.65
N CYS A 551 -8.02 -16.53 -34.11
CA CYS A 551 -8.27 -17.94 -33.87
C CYS A 551 -8.82 -18.70 -35.10
N ALA A 552 -9.21 -17.98 -36.16
CA ALA A 552 -9.67 -18.61 -37.40
C ALA A 552 -8.60 -19.56 -37.96
N ALA A 553 -9.03 -20.73 -38.43
CA ALA A 553 -8.17 -21.79 -38.96
C ALA A 553 -7.14 -22.43 -37.98
N ASP A 554 -7.16 -22.09 -36.69
CA ASP A 554 -6.32 -22.75 -35.70
C ASP A 554 -6.85 -24.16 -35.39
N LYS A 555 -6.16 -25.17 -35.94
CA LYS A 555 -6.57 -26.58 -35.83
C LYS A 555 -6.57 -27.09 -34.38
N ASP A 556 -5.67 -26.62 -33.54
CA ASP A 556 -5.58 -27.06 -32.15
C ASP A 556 -6.75 -26.50 -31.33
N ILE A 557 -7.11 -25.23 -31.58
CA ILE A 557 -8.27 -24.60 -30.95
C ILE A 557 -9.55 -25.30 -31.42
N LEU A 558 -9.73 -25.49 -32.74
CA LEU A 558 -10.91 -26.17 -33.30
C LEU A 558 -11.10 -27.57 -32.71
N ALA A 559 -10.03 -28.38 -32.64
CA ALA A 559 -10.09 -29.72 -32.05
C ALA A 559 -10.51 -29.69 -30.57
N LEU A 560 -10.07 -28.68 -29.80
CA LEU A 560 -10.47 -28.54 -28.40
C LEU A 560 -11.89 -28.01 -28.23
N LEU A 561 -12.37 -27.17 -29.14
CA LEU A 561 -13.76 -26.74 -29.15
C LEU A 561 -14.70 -27.91 -29.46
N GLU A 562 -14.35 -28.77 -30.43
CA GLU A 562 -15.11 -30.00 -30.74
C GLU A 562 -15.25 -30.88 -29.49
N LEU A 563 -14.16 -31.08 -28.74
CA LEU A 563 -14.22 -31.78 -27.45
C LEU A 563 -15.09 -31.04 -26.42
N GLY A 564 -14.91 -29.73 -26.28
CA GLY A 564 -15.62 -28.90 -25.31
C GLY A 564 -17.14 -28.86 -25.51
N ILE A 565 -17.61 -28.96 -26.75
CA ILE A 565 -19.04 -28.98 -27.10
C ILE A 565 -19.74 -30.25 -26.60
N THR A 566 -19.00 -31.34 -26.44
CA THR A 566 -19.52 -32.62 -25.91
C THR A 566 -19.47 -32.71 -24.39
N GLU A 567 -18.97 -31.68 -23.70
CA GLU A 567 -18.87 -31.70 -22.24
C GLU A 567 -20.24 -31.73 -21.54
N ARG A 568 -20.28 -32.43 -20.40
CA ARG A 568 -21.46 -32.46 -19.52
C ARG A 568 -21.82 -31.09 -18.96
N ASN A 569 -20.85 -30.22 -18.75
CA ASN A 569 -21.11 -28.89 -18.23
C ASN A 569 -21.65 -27.99 -19.34
N PHE A 570 -22.92 -27.62 -19.24
CA PHE A 570 -23.58 -26.85 -20.29
C PHE A 570 -22.97 -25.46 -20.52
N GLU A 571 -22.30 -24.84 -19.54
CA GLU A 571 -21.67 -23.53 -19.75
C GLU A 571 -20.42 -23.63 -20.61
N VAL A 572 -19.69 -24.75 -20.52
CA VAL A 572 -18.53 -25.04 -21.37
C VAL A 572 -19.02 -25.35 -22.78
N ALA A 573 -19.94 -26.32 -22.90
CA ALA A 573 -20.51 -26.71 -24.19
C ALA A 573 -21.10 -25.50 -24.94
N ARG A 574 -21.86 -24.64 -24.24
CA ARG A 574 -22.43 -23.43 -24.83
C ARG A 574 -21.36 -22.43 -25.30
N ALA A 575 -20.34 -22.18 -24.48
CA ALA A 575 -19.27 -21.25 -24.85
C ALA A 575 -18.45 -21.78 -26.03
N CYS A 576 -18.18 -23.08 -26.07
CA CYS A 576 -17.46 -23.70 -27.18
C CYS A 576 -18.30 -23.74 -28.46
N LEU A 577 -19.62 -23.94 -28.37
CA LEU A 577 -20.53 -23.84 -29.52
C LEU A 577 -20.47 -22.44 -30.15
N TYR A 578 -20.58 -21.38 -29.33
CA TYR A 578 -20.45 -20.02 -29.83
C TYR A 578 -19.10 -19.78 -30.49
N ALA A 579 -18.01 -20.13 -29.81
CA ALA A 579 -16.66 -20.00 -30.35
C ALA A 579 -16.51 -20.74 -31.67
N MET A 580 -16.96 -21.99 -31.76
CA MET A 580 -16.86 -22.80 -32.97
C MET A 580 -17.66 -22.17 -34.12
N THR A 581 -18.88 -21.69 -33.87
CA THR A 581 -19.67 -20.98 -34.89
C THR A 581 -19.12 -19.60 -35.27
N ASP A 582 -18.22 -19.02 -34.48
CA ASP A 582 -17.54 -17.76 -34.78
C ASP A 582 -16.28 -17.96 -35.63
N ILE A 583 -15.62 -19.13 -35.58
CA ILE A 583 -14.30 -19.35 -36.20
C ILE A 583 -14.21 -20.51 -37.19
N ASP A 584 -15.17 -21.44 -37.20
CA ASP A 584 -15.14 -22.62 -38.08
C ASP A 584 -15.79 -22.30 -39.43
N ASP A 585 -15.00 -22.42 -40.50
CA ASP A 585 -15.43 -22.21 -41.90
C ASP A 585 -15.72 -23.54 -42.62
N ARG A 586 -15.64 -24.68 -41.93
CA ARG A 586 -15.90 -26.00 -42.54
C ARG A 586 -17.39 -26.29 -42.53
N GLU A 587 -17.99 -26.63 -43.68
CA GLU A 587 -19.40 -27.06 -43.76
C GLU A 587 -19.76 -28.22 -42.80
N ALA A 588 -18.77 -29.04 -42.42
CA ALA A 588 -18.92 -30.14 -41.46
C ALA A 588 -19.49 -29.69 -40.09
N ILE A 589 -19.31 -28.41 -39.72
CA ILE A 589 -19.88 -27.80 -38.51
C ILE A 589 -21.40 -27.98 -38.44
N TYR A 590 -22.08 -27.95 -39.58
CA TYR A 590 -23.52 -28.11 -39.66
C TYR A 590 -23.97 -29.46 -39.11
N GLY A 591 -23.26 -30.53 -39.49
CA GLY A 591 -23.51 -31.88 -38.98
C GLY A 591 -23.36 -31.94 -37.47
N VAL A 592 -22.34 -31.27 -36.91
CA VAL A 592 -22.14 -31.20 -35.46
C VAL A 592 -23.31 -30.49 -34.78
N LEU A 593 -23.76 -29.34 -35.30
CA LEU A 593 -24.88 -28.59 -34.74
C LEU A 593 -26.21 -29.36 -34.74
N LYS A 594 -26.48 -30.17 -35.79
CA LYS A 594 -27.70 -31.00 -35.86
C LYS A 594 -27.84 -31.97 -34.69
N HIS A 595 -26.74 -32.48 -34.14
CA HIS A 595 -26.79 -33.37 -32.96
C HIS A 595 -27.40 -32.70 -31.72
N PHE A 596 -27.41 -31.37 -31.69
CA PHE A 596 -27.92 -30.59 -30.56
C PHE A 596 -29.36 -30.10 -30.74
N PHE A 597 -30.03 -30.38 -31.86
CA PHE A 597 -31.40 -29.91 -32.12
C PHE A 597 -32.41 -30.38 -31.08
N LEU A 598 -32.19 -31.57 -30.52
CA LEU A 598 -33.02 -32.18 -29.50
C LEU A 598 -32.33 -32.23 -28.12
N HIS A 599 -31.19 -31.54 -27.95
CA HIS A 599 -30.43 -31.54 -26.71
C HIS A 599 -31.32 -31.08 -25.55
N PRO A 600 -31.37 -31.70 -24.36
CA PRO A 600 -32.37 -31.39 -23.32
C PRO A 600 -32.28 -29.97 -22.74
N ASN A 601 -31.08 -29.40 -22.64
CA ASN A 601 -30.87 -28.03 -22.16
C ASN A 601 -31.18 -27.01 -23.28
N TRP A 602 -32.20 -26.18 -23.06
CA TRP A 602 -32.66 -25.19 -24.05
C TRP A 602 -31.62 -24.13 -24.38
N ARG A 603 -30.70 -23.79 -23.45
CA ARG A 603 -29.63 -22.81 -23.68
C ARG A 603 -28.57 -23.30 -24.67
N ILE A 604 -28.43 -24.62 -24.81
CA ILE A 604 -27.56 -25.23 -25.83
C ILE A 604 -28.26 -25.11 -27.19
N ARG A 605 -29.56 -25.39 -27.24
CA ARG A 605 -30.37 -25.23 -28.46
C ARG A 605 -30.42 -23.76 -28.92
N GLU A 606 -30.54 -22.82 -27.99
CA GLU A 606 -30.42 -21.38 -28.27
C GLU A 606 -29.08 -21.03 -28.93
N ALA A 607 -27.96 -21.51 -28.36
CA ALA A 607 -26.64 -21.32 -28.97
C ALA A 607 -26.52 -21.95 -30.37
N VAL A 608 -27.17 -23.09 -30.62
CA VAL A 608 -27.24 -23.71 -31.96
C VAL A 608 -28.01 -22.83 -32.94
N VAL A 609 -29.17 -22.30 -32.55
CA VAL A 609 -29.98 -21.41 -33.39
C VAL A 609 -29.21 -20.15 -33.76
N GLU A 610 -28.60 -19.49 -32.76
CA GLU A 610 -27.76 -18.31 -32.99
C GLU A 610 -26.54 -18.64 -33.85
N GLY A 611 -25.92 -19.82 -33.63
CA GLY A 611 -24.79 -20.30 -34.42
C GLY A 611 -25.14 -20.57 -35.89
N LEU A 612 -26.28 -21.22 -36.17
CA LEU A 612 -26.77 -21.44 -37.53
C LEU A 612 -27.00 -20.12 -38.26
N ALA A 613 -27.61 -19.14 -37.59
CA ALA A 613 -27.81 -17.81 -38.17
C ALA A 613 -26.47 -17.15 -38.54
N LYS A 614 -25.46 -17.23 -37.67
CA LYS A 614 -24.12 -16.71 -37.95
C LYS A 614 -23.45 -17.42 -39.12
N LEU A 615 -23.54 -18.75 -39.21
CA LEU A 615 -22.93 -19.52 -40.30
C LEU A 615 -23.56 -19.20 -41.66
N VAL A 616 -24.88 -19.02 -41.72
CA VAL A 616 -25.57 -18.56 -42.93
C VAL A 616 -25.14 -17.14 -43.30
N GLN A 617 -25.08 -16.22 -42.32
CA GLN A 617 -24.63 -14.84 -42.56
C GLN A 617 -23.19 -14.74 -43.04
N ARG A 618 -22.33 -15.68 -42.63
CA ARG A 618 -20.94 -15.81 -43.07
C ARG A 618 -20.78 -16.63 -44.35
N GLU A 619 -21.88 -17.07 -44.97
CA GLU A 619 -21.89 -17.89 -46.19
C GLU A 619 -21.16 -19.24 -46.03
N VAL A 620 -21.00 -19.74 -44.80
CA VAL A 620 -20.40 -21.06 -44.52
C VAL A 620 -21.38 -22.19 -44.84
N ILE A 621 -22.68 -21.95 -44.71
CA ILE A 621 -23.75 -22.90 -45.01
C ILE A 621 -24.88 -22.23 -45.79
N ALA A 622 -25.45 -22.95 -46.76
CA ALA A 622 -26.58 -22.46 -47.55
C ALA A 622 -27.87 -22.33 -46.69
N ALA A 623 -28.63 -21.27 -46.90
CA ALA A 623 -29.87 -21.00 -46.16
C ALA A 623 -30.93 -22.09 -46.39
N GLU A 624 -30.97 -22.65 -47.60
CA GLU A 624 -31.87 -23.72 -48.01
C GLU A 624 -31.64 -24.99 -47.18
N THR A 625 -30.38 -25.32 -46.90
CA THR A 625 -29.98 -26.46 -46.08
C THR A 625 -30.52 -26.32 -44.66
N VAL A 626 -30.36 -25.15 -44.05
CA VAL A 626 -30.87 -24.88 -42.70
C VAL A 626 -32.40 -24.91 -42.67
N LYS A 627 -33.05 -24.30 -43.66
CA LYS A 627 -34.52 -24.25 -43.77
C LYS A 627 -35.15 -25.64 -43.84
N ALA A 628 -34.49 -26.60 -44.50
CA ALA A 628 -35.00 -27.96 -44.64
C ALA A 628 -35.03 -28.73 -43.31
N ASP A 629 -34.17 -28.39 -42.36
CA ASP A 629 -34.01 -29.13 -41.10
C ASP A 629 -34.50 -28.37 -39.87
N ILE A 630 -34.76 -27.07 -39.96
CA ILE A 630 -35.03 -26.21 -38.78
C ILE A 630 -36.25 -26.67 -37.95
N ASP A 631 -37.24 -27.30 -38.59
CA ASP A 631 -38.45 -27.82 -37.94
C ASP A 631 -38.16 -29.01 -37.00
N GLN A 632 -36.98 -29.64 -37.13
CA GLN A 632 -36.52 -30.69 -36.22
C GLN A 632 -36.01 -30.14 -34.88
N LEU A 633 -35.84 -28.82 -34.75
CA LEU A 633 -35.31 -28.19 -33.53
C LEU A 633 -36.37 -28.12 -32.44
N LEU A 634 -36.07 -28.63 -31.25
CA LEU A 634 -36.97 -28.60 -30.11
C LEU A 634 -37.09 -27.18 -29.53
N LEU A 635 -38.27 -26.55 -29.67
CA LEU A 635 -38.52 -25.16 -29.21
C LEU A 635 -39.00 -25.04 -27.75
N THR A 636 -39.33 -26.14 -27.09
CA THR A 636 -39.81 -26.08 -25.69
C THR A 636 -38.72 -25.53 -24.77
N SER A 637 -39.08 -24.86 -23.68
CA SER A 637 -38.09 -24.36 -22.71
C SER A 637 -38.65 -24.49 -21.30
N THR A 638 -37.81 -24.90 -20.35
CA THR A 638 -38.13 -24.84 -18.92
C THR A 638 -37.85 -23.47 -18.31
N GLY A 639 -37.16 -22.59 -19.06
CA GLY A 639 -36.90 -21.21 -18.67
C GLY A 639 -38.05 -20.30 -19.09
N PHE A 640 -38.86 -19.85 -18.14
CA PHE A 640 -39.83 -18.78 -18.36
C PHE A 640 -39.22 -17.45 -17.93
N VAL A 641 -39.01 -16.54 -18.89
CA VAL A 641 -38.58 -15.16 -18.61
C VAL A 641 -39.76 -14.24 -18.93
N PRO A 642 -40.53 -13.78 -17.93
CA PRO A 642 -41.64 -12.87 -18.19
C PRO A 642 -41.12 -11.52 -18.67
N ARG A 643 -41.48 -11.13 -19.90
CA ARG A 643 -41.30 -9.77 -20.39
C ARG A 643 -42.47 -8.89 -19.95
N PHE A 644 -42.19 -7.98 -19.02
CA PHE A 644 -43.15 -6.96 -18.59
C PHE A 644 -42.86 -5.66 -19.34
N GLN A 645 -43.63 -5.37 -20.39
CA GLN A 645 -43.44 -4.18 -21.24
C GLN A 645 -43.40 -2.87 -20.42
N ILE A 646 -44.21 -2.77 -19.36
CA ILE A 646 -44.23 -1.58 -18.51
C ILE A 646 -42.94 -1.42 -17.70
N ARG A 647 -42.34 -2.51 -17.22
CA ARG A 647 -41.05 -2.49 -16.54
C ARG A 647 -39.93 -2.08 -17.49
N GLU A 648 -39.94 -2.61 -18.71
CA GLU A 648 -38.97 -2.22 -19.75
C GLU A 648 -39.11 -0.73 -20.12
N SER A 649 -40.34 -0.23 -20.22
CA SER A 649 -40.61 1.19 -20.48
C SER A 649 -40.17 2.09 -19.33
N MET A 650 -40.38 1.66 -18.08
CA MET A 650 -39.90 2.36 -16.88
C MET A 650 -38.38 2.40 -16.80
N LEU A 651 -37.68 1.31 -17.15
CA LEU A 651 -36.22 1.30 -17.20
C LEU A 651 -35.69 2.25 -18.28
N LYS A 652 -36.31 2.28 -19.46
CA LYS A 652 -35.98 3.24 -20.52
C LYS A 652 -36.20 4.68 -20.06
N LEU A 653 -37.33 4.97 -19.42
CA LEU A 653 -37.60 6.29 -18.86
C LEU A 653 -36.54 6.66 -17.81
N SER A 654 -36.19 5.74 -16.91
CA SER A 654 -35.14 5.95 -15.90
C SER A 654 -33.79 6.28 -16.54
N SER A 655 -33.37 5.57 -17.58
CA SER A 655 -32.12 5.87 -18.28
C SER A 655 -32.14 7.22 -18.97
N VAL A 656 -33.28 7.61 -19.56
CA VAL A 656 -33.46 8.93 -20.19
C VAL A 656 -33.37 10.03 -19.13
N LEU A 657 -34.01 9.84 -17.98
CA LEU A 657 -33.96 10.80 -16.87
C LEU A 657 -32.54 10.93 -16.28
N GLU A 658 -31.83 9.81 -16.09
CA GLU A 658 -30.44 9.85 -15.62
C GLU A 658 -29.51 10.56 -16.61
N GLN A 659 -29.70 10.33 -17.91
CA GLN A 659 -28.89 10.97 -18.94
C GLN A 659 -29.17 12.48 -19.02
N SER A 660 -30.44 12.88 -18.91
CA SER A 660 -30.85 14.29 -18.86
C SER A 660 -30.34 14.98 -17.59
N LEU A 661 -30.40 14.34 -16.43
CA LEU A 661 -29.85 14.88 -15.18
C LEU A 661 -28.31 15.04 -15.24
N ARG A 662 -27.60 14.14 -15.92
CA ARG A 662 -26.15 14.26 -16.15
C ARG A 662 -25.80 15.40 -17.09
N GLN A 663 -26.58 15.60 -18.16
CA GLN A 663 -26.40 16.74 -19.07
C GLN A 663 -26.66 18.06 -18.35
N ASN A 664 -27.75 18.16 -17.60
CA ASN A 664 -28.06 19.38 -16.83
C ASN A 664 -27.01 19.68 -15.75
N ALA A 665 -26.38 18.64 -15.16
CA ALA A 665 -25.27 18.83 -14.21
C ALA A 665 -23.94 19.23 -14.87
N GLN A 666 -23.80 19.05 -16.19
CA GLN A 666 -22.66 19.52 -16.97
C GLN A 666 -22.88 20.92 -17.57
N GLU A 667 -24.14 21.31 -17.77
CA GLU A 667 -24.53 22.62 -18.34
C GLU A 667 -24.78 23.71 -17.28
N ASP A 668 -24.67 23.40 -15.98
CA ASP A 668 -24.77 24.37 -14.89
C ASP A 668 -23.41 24.55 -14.20
N PRO A 669 -22.55 25.49 -14.64
CA PRO A 669 -21.27 25.79 -14.02
C PRO A 669 -21.39 26.90 -12.96
N SER A 670 -22.59 27.19 -12.44
CA SER A 670 -22.83 28.29 -11.49
C SER A 670 -22.30 28.01 -10.08
#